data_AF-A0A6N2I3W8-F1
#
_entry.id   AF-A0A6N2I3W8-F1
#
_cell.length_a   1.000
_cell.length_b   1.000
_cell.length_c   1.000
_cell.angle_alpha   90.00
_cell.angle_beta   90.00
_cell.angle_gamma   90.00
#
_symmetry.space_group_name_H-M   'P 1'
#
loop_
_entity.id
_entity.type
_entity.pdbx_description
1 polymer ?
#
loop_
_entity_poly.entity_id
_entity_poly.type
_entity_poly.pdbx_seq_one_letter_code
_entity_poly.pdbx_strand_id
1 'polypeptide(L)'
;MYSTGARMCWQDGTGEFVRTDRRRIQTAVLGGADSDEPLMLPMEAIELDAFRRAHGDDTFWCGALLGGCGGQLTTKLYTDRACHFAHHPDPDGLPHVCGRRARGVDSADHLYVRSAASAWLAGRGEQATFEYTRAEGAPIGSIVDVRWRHGALRVHLDQAVTPVWDDGVEPVLGTMVPVDRDTLIRRWYVHRIRLDSVGTARRVQIGTEAFARPIEWFALDECEMTKRGLSTPAVEKIVQARNAPRPSLWSPGRARKVPEPQARAQALQRRLVYARRIESVPLAKQVCGEIENLNGMEGELQEQLEAAVRHARIWLVKQNEERRKLFDNLKKAVAEQKPGRVRRLLMRVNATAAEDRTDTESAVYKRAITYFDSLDDLTRDTVEAEADTEKEAHKAAACVRSVLSRLRRYDAYTFDLRPHVEELLRAAASAGELLTRGEARRVEVWKKRAALGPQEQLRVARRYWIQRSCPRCNAGQGKDCVLVEGPSSGKPRKDGHNERLQLVVDERKATQKMARQQKKARQEAKDPAEPMRPAPGGQAKEAGKKTAARLHHQVPRGDWYRMMCPRCHAGPGKLCDNDDRVGPSAKRQLPHDERLHRVLQSDDRIDPSEKQKGARGELQQQSVDVVPPPLARTEARSGRPSRKEREAQETAGSAARTWHAKEVTCPKCQAGPNSPCVPHGQHHERVEWAKEFTRKLWG
;
A
#
# COMPACT_ATOMS: atom_id res chain seq x y z
N MET A 1 -41.05 47.94 -23.45
CA MET A 1 -40.57 49.23 -22.93
C MET A 1 -39.86 48.97 -21.62
N TYR A 2 -38.54 49.27 -21.58
CA TYR A 2 -37.68 49.70 -20.46
C TYR A 2 -37.83 49.05 -19.06
N SER A 3 -36.78 48.74 -18.27
CA SER A 3 -35.32 48.71 -18.44
C SER A 3 -34.71 48.20 -17.12
N THR A 4 -33.67 47.37 -17.23
CA THR A 4 -32.40 47.36 -16.46
C THR A 4 -32.34 47.36 -14.92
N GLY A 5 -31.57 46.40 -14.38
CA GLY A 5 -30.93 46.43 -13.05
C GLY A 5 -29.73 45.47 -12.97
N ALA A 6 -28.56 45.98 -13.36
CA ALA A 6 -27.19 45.45 -13.37
C ALA A 6 -26.79 44.23 -12.52
N ARG A 7 -26.07 43.29 -13.18
CA ARG A 7 -25.09 42.38 -12.57
C ARG A 7 -23.81 43.15 -12.25
N MET A 8 -23.29 42.98 -11.03
CA MET A 8 -21.90 43.28 -10.69
C MET A 8 -21.18 41.99 -10.30
N CYS A 9 -20.03 41.79 -10.94
CA CYS A 9 -19.01 40.80 -10.63
C CYS A 9 -18.48 40.97 -9.20
N TRP A 10 -18.22 39.83 -8.55
CA TRP A 10 -17.09 39.69 -7.64
C TRP A 10 -16.27 38.47 -8.08
N GLN A 11 -15.00 38.72 -8.40
CA GLN A 11 -13.92 37.75 -8.52
C GLN A 11 -13.22 37.59 -7.16
N ASP A 12 -12.50 36.46 -7.05
CA ASP A 12 -11.52 36.05 -6.02
C ASP A 12 -12.08 35.56 -4.68
N GLY A 13 -11.68 34.41 -4.13
CA GLY A 13 -10.72 33.41 -4.57
C GLY A 13 -10.47 32.37 -3.46
N THR A 14 -9.91 31.24 -3.88
CA THR A 14 -9.22 30.19 -3.09
C THR A 14 -10.05 29.13 -2.37
N GLY A 15 -9.92 27.88 -2.86
CA GLY A 15 -9.94 26.70 -1.99
C GLY A 15 -10.92 25.57 -2.32
N GLU A 16 -11.43 25.42 -3.55
CA GLU A 16 -12.31 24.29 -3.90
C GLU A 16 -11.48 23.01 -4.12
N PHE A 17 -11.49 22.14 -3.10
CA PHE A 17 -11.06 20.75 -3.22
C PHE A 17 -11.80 20.08 -4.39
N VAL A 18 -11.07 19.27 -5.16
CA VAL A 18 -11.52 18.54 -6.34
C VAL A 18 -12.84 17.81 -6.07
N ARG A 19 -13.96 18.45 -6.41
CA ARG A 19 -15.22 17.77 -6.72
C ARG A 19 -14.96 16.92 -7.96
N THR A 20 -15.21 15.62 -7.88
CA THR A 20 -15.13 14.69 -9.01
C THR A 20 -16.14 15.14 -10.07
N ASP A 21 -15.64 15.80 -11.10
CA ASP A 21 -16.41 16.22 -12.26
C ASP A 21 -16.91 14.97 -13.02
N ARG A 22 -18.20 14.67 -12.89
CA ARG A 22 -18.90 13.52 -13.50
C ARG A 22 -19.01 13.60 -15.05
N ARG A 23 -18.35 14.57 -15.69
CA ARG A 23 -18.30 14.75 -17.15
C ARG A 23 -17.05 14.15 -17.82
N ARG A 24 -16.15 13.52 -17.06
CA ARG A 24 -14.84 13.04 -17.58
C ARG A 24 -14.90 11.59 -18.06
N ILE A 25 -14.55 11.36 -19.33
CA ILE A 25 -14.46 10.03 -19.95
C ILE A 25 -13.07 9.44 -19.64
N GLN A 26 -13.01 8.34 -18.90
CA GLN A 26 -11.74 7.72 -18.51
C GLN A 26 -11.33 6.52 -19.38
N THR A 27 -12.24 6.01 -20.20
CA THR A 27 -11.97 4.84 -21.06
C THR A 27 -12.39 5.07 -22.50
N ALA A 28 -11.63 4.47 -23.41
CA ALA A 28 -11.83 4.48 -24.86
C ALA A 28 -11.57 3.08 -25.42
N VAL A 29 -11.82 2.90 -26.71
CA VAL A 29 -11.36 1.72 -27.46
C VAL A 29 -10.37 2.13 -28.54
N LEU A 30 -9.45 1.23 -28.89
CA LEU A 30 -8.39 1.45 -29.87
C LEU A 30 -8.85 1.12 -31.31
N GLY A 31 -8.38 1.89 -32.29
CA GLY A 31 -8.49 1.57 -33.72
C GLY A 31 -9.83 1.91 -34.38
N GLY A 32 -10.96 1.78 -33.68
CA GLY A 32 -12.28 2.11 -34.24
C GLY A 32 -13.44 2.04 -33.25
N ALA A 33 -14.60 2.59 -33.62
CA ALA A 33 -15.79 2.67 -32.77
C ALA A 33 -16.35 1.30 -32.32
N ASP A 34 -16.19 0.27 -33.15
CA ASP A 34 -16.69 -1.08 -32.89
C ASP A 34 -15.63 -2.01 -32.28
N SER A 35 -14.45 -1.46 -31.96
CA SER A 35 -13.35 -2.20 -31.35
C SER A 35 -13.71 -2.71 -29.95
N ASP A 36 -13.16 -3.87 -29.63
CA ASP A 36 -13.24 -4.52 -28.32
C ASP A 36 -11.96 -4.37 -27.50
N GLU A 37 -10.95 -3.64 -27.98
CA GLU A 37 -9.69 -3.39 -27.30
C GLU A 37 -9.79 -2.17 -26.37
N PRO A 38 -9.93 -2.38 -25.05
CA PRO A 38 -10.16 -1.28 -24.13
C PRO A 38 -8.86 -0.57 -23.78
N LEU A 39 -8.98 0.74 -23.56
CA LEU A 39 -7.89 1.57 -23.09
C LEU A 39 -8.36 2.51 -21.98
N MET A 40 -7.56 2.58 -20.91
CA MET A 40 -7.79 3.50 -19.80
C MET A 40 -6.76 4.63 -19.86
N LEU A 41 -7.23 5.88 -19.77
CA LEU A 41 -6.34 7.02 -19.72
C LEU A 41 -5.73 7.17 -18.32
N PRO A 42 -4.41 7.42 -18.20
CA PRO A 42 -3.84 7.87 -16.94
C PRO A 42 -4.48 9.19 -16.47
N MET A 43 -4.71 9.31 -15.17
CA MET A 43 -5.27 10.54 -14.59
C MET A 43 -4.21 11.63 -14.40
N GLU A 44 -2.94 11.24 -14.23
CA GLU A 44 -1.82 12.14 -13.95
C GLU A 44 -1.18 12.66 -15.25
N ALA A 45 -0.86 13.95 -15.29
CA ALA A 45 -0.30 14.61 -16.47
C ALA A 45 1.03 13.97 -16.95
N ILE A 46 1.90 13.59 -16.00
CA ILE A 46 3.20 12.98 -16.29
C ILE A 46 3.02 11.61 -16.96
N GLU A 47 2.03 10.84 -16.50
CA GLU A 47 1.71 9.54 -17.07
C GLU A 47 1.01 9.68 -18.42
N LEU A 48 0.20 10.73 -18.63
CA LEU A 48 -0.42 11.02 -19.91
C LEU A 48 0.61 11.30 -21.01
N ASP A 49 1.70 12.00 -20.71
CA ASP A 49 2.77 12.22 -21.69
C ASP A 49 3.47 10.93 -22.10
N ALA A 50 3.68 10.00 -21.15
CA ALA A 50 4.20 8.67 -21.47
C ALA A 50 3.21 7.85 -22.30
N PHE A 51 1.92 7.92 -21.95
CA PHE A 51 0.83 7.28 -22.68
C PHE A 51 0.74 7.79 -24.13
N ARG A 52 0.78 9.10 -24.36
CA ARG A 52 0.73 9.70 -25.71
C ARG A 52 1.89 9.27 -26.58
N ARG A 53 3.08 9.08 -26.00
CA ARG A 53 4.24 8.56 -26.74
C ARG A 53 4.07 7.07 -27.07
N ALA A 54 3.51 6.28 -26.16
CA ALA A 54 3.27 4.87 -26.38
C ALA A 54 2.17 4.61 -27.43
N HIS A 55 1.21 5.52 -27.54
CA HIS A 55 0.04 5.42 -28.42
C HIS A 55 0.03 6.53 -29.50
N GLY A 56 1.21 6.91 -30.01
CA GLY A 56 1.35 8.03 -30.95
C GLY A 56 0.68 7.82 -32.30
N ASP A 57 0.62 6.56 -32.75
CA ASP A 57 0.02 6.16 -34.03
C ASP A 57 -1.42 5.61 -33.87
N ASP A 58 -1.89 5.52 -32.63
CA ASP A 58 -3.20 4.95 -32.30
C ASP A 58 -4.32 6.00 -32.36
N THR A 59 -5.53 5.53 -32.65
CA THR A 59 -6.75 6.34 -32.56
C THR A 59 -7.64 5.86 -31.42
N PHE A 60 -8.21 6.82 -30.67
CA PHE A 60 -9.08 6.54 -29.53
C PHE A 60 -10.53 6.82 -29.89
N TRP A 61 -11.44 5.96 -29.47
CA TRP A 61 -12.84 6.07 -29.85
C TRP A 61 -13.78 5.92 -28.66
N CYS A 62 -14.89 6.66 -28.69
CA CYS A 62 -15.99 6.53 -27.75
C CYS A 62 -16.82 5.30 -28.13
N GLY A 63 -16.26 4.11 -27.90
CA GLY A 63 -16.72 2.86 -28.51
C GLY A 63 -18.18 2.49 -28.21
N ALA A 64 -18.82 1.82 -29.16
CA ALA A 64 -20.21 1.38 -29.05
C ALA A 64 -20.41 0.36 -27.92
N LEU A 65 -19.44 -0.55 -27.72
CA LEU A 65 -19.46 -1.52 -26.61
C LEU A 65 -19.32 -0.86 -25.24
N LEU A 66 -18.73 0.34 -25.16
CA LEU A 66 -18.70 1.15 -23.93
C LEU A 66 -20.02 1.90 -23.66
N GLY A 67 -21.07 1.68 -24.48
CA GLY A 67 -22.26 2.52 -24.51
C GLY A 67 -21.96 3.94 -25.01
N GLY A 68 -20.90 4.10 -25.79
CA GLY A 68 -20.47 5.34 -26.42
C GLY A 68 -21.23 5.67 -27.70
N CYS A 69 -20.92 6.84 -28.25
CA CYS A 69 -21.55 7.36 -29.47
C CYS A 69 -20.82 6.99 -30.77
N GLY A 70 -19.67 6.32 -30.68
CA GLY A 70 -18.81 6.02 -31.81
C GLY A 70 -17.93 7.18 -32.29
N GLY A 71 -18.00 8.36 -31.67
CA GLY A 71 -17.16 9.51 -32.03
C GLY A 71 -15.70 9.32 -31.63
N GLN A 72 -14.78 9.84 -32.43
CA GLN A 72 -13.35 9.84 -32.12
C GLN A 72 -13.06 10.72 -30.89
N LEU A 73 -12.11 10.27 -30.07
CA LEU A 73 -11.67 10.90 -28.84
C LEU A 73 -10.25 11.43 -28.97
N THR A 74 -10.01 12.57 -28.33
CA THR A 74 -8.69 13.13 -28.05
C THR A 74 -8.43 13.10 -26.55
N THR A 75 -7.16 13.26 -26.15
CA THR A 75 -6.76 13.31 -24.74
C THR A 75 -6.63 14.76 -24.27
N LYS A 76 -7.25 15.10 -23.14
CA LYS A 76 -7.04 16.41 -22.50
C LYS A 76 -6.06 16.31 -21.35
N LEU A 77 -4.95 17.03 -21.50
CA LEU A 77 -3.93 17.18 -20.47
C LEU A 77 -4.32 18.32 -19.53
N TYR A 78 -4.37 18.02 -18.24
CA TYR A 78 -4.61 18.97 -17.17
C TYR A 78 -3.55 18.76 -16.10
N THR A 79 -3.00 19.85 -15.56
CA THR A 79 -2.05 19.82 -14.44
C THR A 79 -2.73 20.10 -13.09
N ASP A 80 -3.93 20.68 -13.13
CA ASP A 80 -4.76 21.04 -11.97
C ASP A 80 -5.94 20.07 -11.76
N ARG A 81 -6.22 19.19 -12.73
CA ARG A 81 -7.36 18.27 -12.76
C ARG A 81 -6.95 16.94 -13.37
N ALA A 82 -7.75 15.90 -13.13
CA ALA A 82 -7.53 14.60 -13.77
C ALA A 82 -7.65 14.72 -15.29
N CYS A 83 -6.62 14.20 -15.98
CA CYS A 83 -6.63 13.97 -17.41
C CYS A 83 -7.81 13.06 -17.80
N HIS A 84 -8.38 13.28 -18.98
CA HIS A 84 -9.52 12.49 -19.48
C HIS A 84 -9.60 12.56 -21.00
N PHE A 85 -10.34 11.62 -21.59
CA PHE A 85 -10.71 11.70 -22.99
C PHE A 85 -11.81 12.74 -23.22
N ALA A 86 -11.78 13.39 -24.37
CA ALA A 86 -12.83 14.30 -24.84
C ALA A 86 -13.12 14.02 -26.31
N HIS A 87 -14.36 14.23 -26.75
CA HIS A 87 -14.69 14.17 -28.18
C HIS A 87 -13.92 15.25 -28.93
N HIS A 88 -13.56 14.96 -30.18
CA HIS A 88 -13.18 16.01 -31.11
C HIS A 88 -14.34 17.02 -31.23
N PRO A 89 -14.04 18.33 -31.33
CA PRO A 89 -15.06 19.32 -31.61
C PRO A 89 -15.72 19.01 -32.96
N ASP A 90 -17.04 19.16 -33.02
CA ASP A 90 -17.80 19.04 -34.25
C ASP A 90 -17.29 20.10 -35.26
N PRO A 91 -17.12 19.80 -36.56
CA PRO A 91 -16.78 20.79 -37.58
C PRO A 91 -17.66 22.06 -37.55
N ASP A 92 -18.93 21.94 -37.13
CA ASP A 92 -19.87 23.06 -37.01
C ASP A 92 -19.79 23.80 -35.65
N GLY A 93 -18.88 23.41 -34.77
CA GLY A 93 -18.66 24.04 -33.45
C GLY A 93 -19.75 23.75 -32.41
N LEU A 94 -20.72 22.87 -32.72
CA LEU A 94 -21.76 22.47 -31.79
C LEU A 94 -21.21 21.54 -30.69
N PRO A 95 -21.74 21.62 -29.45
CA PRO A 95 -21.33 20.69 -28.39
C PRO A 95 -21.71 19.25 -28.75
N HIS A 96 -20.73 18.37 -28.87
CA HIS A 96 -20.96 16.95 -29.15
C HIS A 96 -21.81 16.31 -28.04
N VAL A 97 -23.05 15.93 -28.36
CA VAL A 97 -23.98 15.32 -27.40
C VAL A 97 -23.73 13.81 -27.32
N CYS A 98 -23.04 13.38 -26.27
CA CYS A 98 -22.77 11.96 -26.03
C CYS A 98 -23.71 11.40 -24.95
N GLY A 99 -24.54 10.42 -25.33
CA GLY A 99 -25.48 9.73 -24.44
C GLY A 99 -24.83 8.76 -23.45
N ARG A 100 -23.50 8.58 -23.51
CA ARG A 100 -22.74 7.68 -22.64
C ARG A 100 -22.89 8.09 -21.18
N ARG A 101 -23.49 7.22 -20.36
CA ARG A 101 -23.75 7.46 -18.93
C ARG A 101 -22.59 6.99 -18.06
N ALA A 102 -22.00 5.83 -18.35
CA ALA A 102 -20.86 5.28 -17.61
C ALA A 102 -19.54 5.84 -18.18
N ARG A 103 -18.86 6.68 -17.38
CA ARG A 103 -17.64 7.40 -17.81
C ARG A 103 -16.41 7.08 -16.96
N GLY A 104 -16.59 6.31 -15.90
CA GLY A 104 -15.54 5.86 -15.00
C GLY A 104 -14.67 4.75 -15.60
N VAL A 105 -13.64 4.38 -14.84
CA VAL A 105 -12.67 3.33 -15.21
C VAL A 105 -13.33 1.94 -15.32
N ASP A 106 -14.33 1.69 -14.49
CA ASP A 106 -15.19 0.49 -14.44
C ASP A 106 -16.06 0.32 -15.69
N SER A 107 -16.36 1.40 -16.42
CA SER A 107 -17.21 1.33 -17.61
C SER A 107 -16.68 0.43 -18.74
N ALA A 108 -15.39 0.07 -18.70
CA ALA A 108 -14.77 -0.86 -19.64
C ALA A 108 -14.49 -2.25 -19.04
N ASP A 109 -14.99 -2.57 -17.83
CA ASP A 109 -14.81 -3.86 -17.16
C ASP A 109 -15.06 -5.06 -18.07
N HIS A 110 -16.18 -5.06 -18.78
CA HIS A 110 -16.56 -6.13 -19.69
C HIS A 110 -15.58 -6.36 -20.85
N LEU A 111 -14.94 -5.30 -21.38
CA LEU A 111 -13.92 -5.41 -22.42
C LEU A 111 -12.61 -5.97 -21.86
N TYR A 112 -12.20 -5.55 -20.67
CA TYR A 112 -11.02 -6.10 -20.00
C TYR A 112 -11.22 -7.58 -19.63
N VAL A 113 -12.44 -7.96 -19.23
CA VAL A 113 -12.81 -9.37 -19.01
C VAL A 113 -12.70 -10.17 -20.30
N ARG A 114 -13.25 -9.68 -21.42
CA ARG A 114 -13.11 -10.34 -22.72
C ARG A 114 -11.65 -10.51 -23.12
N SER A 115 -10.87 -9.44 -23.07
CA SER A 115 -9.44 -9.46 -23.43
C SER A 115 -8.66 -10.49 -22.59
N ALA A 116 -8.85 -10.46 -21.26
CA ALA A 116 -8.18 -11.39 -20.37
C ALA A 116 -8.62 -12.85 -20.57
N ALA A 117 -9.92 -13.10 -20.72
CA ALA A 117 -10.47 -14.44 -20.98
C ALA A 117 -10.02 -14.98 -22.34
N SER A 118 -9.98 -14.14 -23.37
CA SER A 118 -9.49 -14.49 -24.70
C SER A 118 -8.03 -14.91 -24.66
N ALA A 119 -7.16 -14.10 -24.05
CA ALA A 119 -5.75 -14.43 -23.88
C ALA A 119 -5.54 -15.72 -23.05
N TRP A 120 -6.32 -15.89 -21.99
CA TRP A 120 -6.25 -17.07 -21.11
C TRP A 120 -6.66 -18.37 -21.82
N LEU A 121 -7.71 -18.32 -22.65
CA LEU A 121 -8.19 -19.47 -23.43
C LEU A 121 -7.29 -19.76 -24.63
N ALA A 122 -6.85 -18.72 -25.34
CA ALA A 122 -5.91 -18.85 -26.46
C ALA A 122 -4.58 -19.48 -26.02
N GLY A 123 -4.06 -19.09 -24.85
CA GLY A 123 -2.86 -19.71 -24.25
C GLY A 123 -3.02 -21.21 -23.94
N ARG A 124 -4.25 -21.73 -23.98
CA ARG A 124 -4.59 -23.15 -23.80
C ARG A 124 -5.06 -23.83 -25.08
N GLY A 125 -4.96 -23.15 -26.23
CA GLY A 125 -5.39 -23.67 -27.53
C GLY A 125 -6.92 -23.72 -27.71
N GLU A 126 -7.67 -23.05 -26.84
CA GLU A 126 -9.13 -22.93 -26.96
C GLU A 126 -9.50 -21.63 -27.67
N GLN A 127 -10.49 -21.70 -28.54
CA GLN A 127 -11.08 -20.52 -29.20
C GLN A 127 -12.39 -20.16 -28.53
N ALA A 128 -12.55 -18.88 -28.18
CA ALA A 128 -13.68 -18.40 -27.41
C ALA A 128 -14.53 -17.40 -28.20
N THR A 129 -15.84 -17.54 -28.08
CA THR A 129 -16.83 -16.57 -28.57
C THR A 129 -17.37 -15.78 -27.38
N PHE A 130 -17.57 -14.47 -27.59
CA PHE A 130 -18.02 -13.54 -26.56
C PHE A 130 -19.32 -12.88 -26.95
N GLU A 131 -20.29 -12.89 -26.05
CA GLU A 131 -21.58 -12.21 -26.22
C GLU A 131 -21.83 -11.25 -25.07
N TYR A 132 -22.28 -10.04 -25.39
CA TYR A 132 -22.68 -9.03 -24.40
C TYR A 132 -24.20 -9.06 -24.25
N THR A 133 -24.69 -9.97 -23.43
CA THR A 133 -26.12 -10.20 -23.24
C THR A 133 -26.79 -8.93 -22.71
N ARG A 134 -27.72 -8.39 -23.50
CA ARG A 134 -28.49 -7.19 -23.15
C ARG A 134 -29.83 -7.61 -22.56
N ALA A 135 -29.91 -7.62 -21.23
CA ALA A 135 -31.21 -7.69 -20.56
C ALA A 135 -31.94 -6.35 -20.67
N GLU A 136 -33.27 -6.35 -20.72
CA GLU A 136 -34.04 -5.11 -20.80
C GLU A 136 -33.70 -4.17 -19.65
N GLY A 137 -33.35 -2.92 -19.99
CA GLY A 137 -32.97 -1.89 -19.02
C GLY A 137 -31.57 -2.02 -18.41
N ALA A 138 -30.84 -3.13 -18.65
CA ALA A 138 -29.48 -3.30 -18.14
C ALA A 138 -28.45 -2.55 -19.02
N PRO A 139 -27.43 -1.92 -18.41
CA PRO A 139 -26.31 -1.35 -19.15
C PRO A 139 -25.58 -2.37 -20.03
N ILE A 140 -25.00 -1.90 -21.14
CA ILE A 140 -24.08 -2.72 -21.93
C ILE A 140 -22.89 -3.10 -21.05
N GLY A 141 -22.53 -4.38 -21.07
CA GLY A 141 -21.41 -4.91 -20.29
C GLY A 141 -21.78 -5.35 -18.87
N SER A 142 -23.04 -5.31 -18.45
CA SER A 142 -23.47 -5.91 -17.18
C SER A 142 -23.29 -7.43 -17.17
N ILE A 143 -23.46 -8.07 -18.33
CA ILE A 143 -23.21 -9.51 -18.55
C ILE A 143 -22.21 -9.71 -19.69
N VAL A 144 -21.26 -10.62 -19.47
CA VAL A 144 -20.38 -11.17 -20.51
C VAL A 144 -20.53 -12.69 -20.53
N ASP A 145 -21.07 -13.22 -21.62
CA ASP A 145 -21.11 -14.66 -21.88
C ASP A 145 -19.85 -15.06 -22.65
N VAL A 146 -19.08 -15.97 -22.07
CA VAL A 146 -17.86 -16.54 -22.65
C VAL A 146 -18.14 -17.99 -22.98
N ARG A 147 -18.12 -18.35 -24.27
CA ARG A 147 -18.35 -19.73 -24.71
C ARG A 147 -17.13 -20.24 -25.48
N TRP A 148 -16.78 -21.51 -25.29
CA TRP A 148 -15.77 -22.21 -26.07
C TRP A 148 -16.23 -23.65 -26.29
N ARG A 149 -15.43 -24.47 -26.98
CA ARG A 149 -15.84 -25.81 -27.42
C ARG A 149 -16.34 -26.73 -26.30
N HIS A 150 -15.80 -26.59 -25.09
CA HIS A 150 -16.01 -27.52 -23.98
C HIS A 150 -16.61 -26.87 -22.73
N GLY A 151 -17.14 -25.64 -22.83
CA GLY A 151 -17.77 -25.00 -21.68
C GLY A 151 -18.21 -23.56 -21.93
N ALA A 152 -18.83 -22.99 -20.90
CA ALA A 152 -19.29 -21.61 -20.90
C ALA A 152 -19.17 -21.01 -19.49
N LEU A 153 -18.85 -19.72 -19.43
CA LEU A 153 -18.91 -18.89 -18.23
C LEU A 153 -19.83 -17.71 -18.47
N ARG A 154 -20.59 -17.33 -17.44
CA ARG A 154 -21.40 -16.11 -17.45
C ARG A 154 -20.90 -15.14 -16.39
N VAL A 155 -20.33 -14.03 -16.82
CA VAL A 155 -19.79 -13.02 -15.92
C VAL A 155 -20.82 -11.94 -15.66
N HIS A 156 -21.27 -11.80 -14.41
CA HIS A 156 -22.14 -10.72 -13.95
C HIS A 156 -21.27 -9.63 -13.31
N LEU A 157 -21.12 -8.47 -13.93
CA LEU A 157 -20.23 -7.41 -13.41
C LEU A 157 -20.90 -6.49 -12.39
N ASP A 158 -22.23 -6.35 -12.46
CA ASP A 158 -23.01 -5.48 -11.59
C ASP A 158 -24.34 -6.13 -11.15
N GLN A 159 -25.13 -5.40 -10.36
CA GLN A 159 -26.41 -5.86 -9.83
C GLN A 159 -27.59 -5.67 -10.80
N ALA A 160 -27.37 -5.17 -12.02
CA ALA A 160 -28.45 -4.85 -12.95
C ALA A 160 -29.18 -6.10 -13.45
N VAL A 161 -28.51 -7.25 -13.45
CA VAL A 161 -29.11 -8.54 -13.83
C VAL A 161 -28.87 -9.58 -12.76
N THR A 162 -29.96 -10.14 -12.23
CA THR A 162 -29.91 -11.22 -11.23
C THR A 162 -29.20 -12.44 -11.80
N PRO A 163 -28.23 -13.03 -11.07
CA PRO A 163 -27.58 -14.27 -11.48
C PRO A 163 -28.58 -15.41 -11.63
N VAL A 164 -28.47 -16.13 -12.74
CA VAL A 164 -29.17 -17.39 -12.94
C VAL A 164 -28.27 -18.49 -12.42
N TRP A 165 -28.84 -19.33 -11.56
CA TRP A 165 -28.17 -20.49 -10.99
C TRP A 165 -28.71 -21.74 -11.69
N ASP A 166 -27.85 -22.69 -12.03
CA ASP A 166 -28.20 -24.02 -12.56
C ASP A 166 -28.68 -24.10 -14.03
N ASP A 167 -28.32 -23.14 -14.89
CA ASP A 167 -28.58 -23.19 -16.34
C ASP A 167 -27.48 -23.91 -17.15
N GLY A 168 -26.56 -24.60 -16.47
CA GLY A 168 -25.43 -25.29 -17.08
C GLY A 168 -24.26 -24.37 -17.47
N VAL A 169 -24.37 -23.05 -17.25
CA VAL A 169 -23.29 -22.08 -17.43
C VAL A 169 -22.77 -21.67 -16.05
N GLU A 170 -21.46 -21.72 -15.83
CA GLU A 170 -20.91 -21.38 -14.50
C GLU A 170 -20.90 -19.86 -14.31
N PRO A 171 -21.59 -19.32 -13.28
CA PRO A 171 -21.66 -17.89 -13.04
C PRO A 171 -20.42 -17.37 -12.29
N VAL A 172 -19.88 -16.25 -12.76
CA VAL A 172 -18.77 -15.52 -12.12
C VAL A 172 -19.27 -14.12 -11.75
N LEU A 173 -19.19 -13.76 -10.47
CA LEU A 173 -19.92 -12.62 -9.93
C LEU A 173 -19.01 -11.46 -9.52
N GLY A 174 -19.33 -10.25 -9.96
CA GLY A 174 -18.71 -9.02 -9.50
C GLY A 174 -18.85 -8.89 -7.98
N THR A 175 -17.92 -8.18 -7.34
CA THR A 175 -17.90 -8.05 -5.87
C THR A 175 -19.17 -7.43 -5.28
N MET A 176 -19.91 -6.67 -6.08
CA MET A 176 -21.15 -6.02 -5.65
C MET A 176 -22.38 -6.89 -5.83
N VAL A 177 -22.31 -8.01 -6.56
CA VAL A 177 -23.47 -8.86 -6.81
C VAL A 177 -23.82 -9.66 -5.55
N PRO A 178 -25.01 -9.50 -4.94
CA PRO A 178 -25.34 -10.21 -3.72
C PRO A 178 -25.47 -11.73 -3.97
N VAL A 179 -25.06 -12.54 -3.00
CA VAL A 179 -25.28 -13.99 -2.97
C VAL A 179 -25.85 -14.34 -1.60
N ASP A 180 -26.98 -15.03 -1.59
CA ASP A 180 -27.61 -15.44 -0.34
C ASP A 180 -26.85 -16.60 0.32
N ARG A 181 -27.01 -16.70 1.64
CA ARG A 181 -26.33 -17.71 2.45
C ARG A 181 -26.68 -19.14 2.02
N ASP A 182 -27.92 -19.39 1.63
CA ASP A 182 -28.36 -20.74 1.27
C ASP A 182 -27.74 -21.18 -0.06
N THR A 183 -27.56 -20.26 -1.01
CA THR A 183 -26.80 -20.52 -2.25
C THR A 183 -25.35 -20.89 -1.96
N LEU A 184 -24.65 -20.18 -1.06
CA LEU A 184 -23.28 -20.55 -0.65
C LEU A 184 -23.22 -21.91 0.06
N ILE A 185 -24.23 -22.24 0.88
CA ILE A 185 -24.30 -23.54 1.56
C ILE A 185 -24.53 -24.67 0.54
N ARG A 186 -25.46 -24.46 -0.42
CA ARG A 186 -25.80 -25.45 -1.45
C ARG A 186 -24.67 -25.67 -2.45
N ARG A 187 -24.13 -24.59 -3.04
CA ARG A 187 -23.05 -24.66 -4.07
C ARG A 187 -21.65 -24.81 -3.49
N TRP A 188 -21.49 -24.63 -2.18
CA TRP A 188 -20.23 -24.72 -1.42
C TRP A 188 -19.28 -23.53 -1.64
N TYR A 189 -19.26 -23.01 -2.85
CA TYR A 189 -18.55 -21.81 -3.24
C TYR A 189 -19.26 -21.11 -4.40
N VAL A 190 -18.89 -19.86 -4.65
CA VAL A 190 -19.18 -19.12 -5.87
C VAL A 190 -17.92 -18.39 -6.34
N HIS A 191 -17.79 -18.21 -7.65
CA HIS A 191 -16.69 -17.43 -8.21
C HIS A 191 -16.98 -15.95 -8.11
N ARG A 192 -15.97 -15.19 -7.69
CA ARG A 192 -15.98 -13.73 -7.70
C ARG A 192 -15.06 -13.20 -8.78
N ILE A 193 -15.37 -12.02 -9.30
CA ILE A 193 -14.45 -11.28 -10.17
C ILE A 193 -14.30 -9.86 -9.67
N ARG A 194 -13.06 -9.36 -9.75
CA ARG A 194 -12.77 -7.94 -9.63
C ARG A 194 -11.66 -7.58 -10.61
N LEU A 195 -11.53 -6.29 -10.89
CA LEU A 195 -10.53 -5.78 -11.80
C LEU A 195 -9.69 -4.71 -11.09
N ASP A 196 -8.41 -5.03 -10.91
CA ASP A 196 -7.46 -4.17 -10.22
C ASP A 196 -6.73 -3.29 -11.25
N SER A 197 -6.72 -1.97 -11.07
CA SER A 197 -5.97 -1.05 -11.94
C SER A 197 -4.47 -1.14 -11.68
N VAL A 198 -3.70 -1.45 -12.72
CA VAL A 198 -2.22 -1.51 -12.68
C VAL A 198 -1.69 -0.68 -13.84
N GLY A 199 -1.25 0.54 -13.54
CA GLY A 199 -0.90 1.54 -14.57
C GLY A 199 -2.12 1.88 -15.42
N THR A 200 -2.01 1.73 -16.74
CA THR A 200 -3.09 1.96 -17.73
C THR A 200 -3.89 0.71 -18.07
N ALA A 201 -3.56 -0.43 -17.46
CA ALA A 201 -4.22 -1.71 -17.69
C ALA A 201 -5.07 -2.10 -16.48
N ARG A 202 -6.04 -2.98 -16.72
CA ARG A 202 -6.86 -3.55 -15.65
C ARG A 202 -6.71 -5.06 -15.63
N ARG A 203 -6.29 -5.57 -14.47
CA ARG A 203 -5.99 -6.99 -14.27
C ARG A 203 -7.18 -7.70 -13.65
N VAL A 204 -7.64 -8.75 -14.30
CA VAL A 204 -8.69 -9.63 -13.79
C VAL A 204 -8.15 -10.43 -12.61
N GLN A 205 -8.93 -10.46 -11.53
CA GLN A 205 -8.71 -11.32 -10.37
C GLN A 205 -9.97 -12.17 -10.16
N ILE A 206 -9.78 -13.47 -10.00
CA ILE A 206 -10.85 -14.42 -9.70
C ILE A 206 -10.80 -14.75 -8.22
N GLY A 207 -11.91 -14.52 -7.54
CA GLY A 207 -12.10 -14.82 -6.13
C GLY A 207 -12.90 -16.10 -5.93
N THR A 208 -12.78 -16.70 -4.75
CA THR A 208 -13.64 -17.80 -4.29
C THR A 208 -14.29 -17.39 -2.99
N GLU A 209 -15.61 -17.19 -3.03
CA GLU A 209 -16.41 -16.96 -1.83
C GLU A 209 -17.01 -18.27 -1.39
N ALA A 210 -16.87 -18.60 -0.10
CA ALA A 210 -17.42 -19.80 0.50
C ALA A 210 -17.99 -19.47 1.88
N PHE A 211 -18.96 -20.27 2.32
CA PHE A 211 -19.61 -20.05 3.61
C PHE A 211 -18.59 -20.03 4.77
N ALA A 212 -18.63 -18.97 5.58
CA ALA A 212 -17.76 -18.74 6.74
C ALA A 212 -16.25 -18.71 6.42
N ARG A 213 -15.88 -18.33 5.18
CA ARG A 213 -14.48 -18.12 4.77
C ARG A 213 -14.32 -16.74 4.12
N PRO A 214 -13.20 -16.04 4.34
CA PRO A 214 -12.89 -14.83 3.58
C PRO A 214 -12.70 -15.19 2.09
N ILE A 215 -12.95 -14.23 1.20
CA ILE A 215 -12.72 -14.41 -0.23
C ILE A 215 -11.21 -14.49 -0.50
N GLU A 216 -10.76 -15.62 -1.03
CA GLU A 216 -9.39 -15.79 -1.55
C GLU A 216 -9.37 -15.35 -3.01
N TRP A 217 -8.41 -14.49 -3.38
CA TRP A 217 -8.27 -13.91 -4.72
C TRP A 217 -7.03 -14.43 -5.42
N PHE A 218 -7.16 -14.73 -6.71
CA PHE A 218 -6.12 -15.29 -7.56
C PHE A 218 -6.10 -14.57 -8.90
N ALA A 219 -4.95 -14.49 -9.53
CA ALA A 219 -4.86 -14.07 -10.91
C ALA A 219 -5.47 -15.14 -11.85
N LEU A 220 -5.94 -14.71 -13.02
CA LEU A 220 -6.63 -15.61 -13.96
C LEU A 220 -5.71 -16.74 -14.46
N ASP A 221 -4.41 -16.48 -14.58
CA ASP A 221 -3.40 -17.48 -14.94
C ASP A 221 -3.17 -18.56 -13.86
N GLU A 222 -3.44 -18.26 -12.59
CA GLU A 222 -3.46 -19.21 -11.48
C GLU A 222 -4.74 -20.07 -11.44
N CYS A 223 -5.72 -19.78 -12.30
CA CYS A 223 -6.95 -20.54 -12.41
C CYS A 223 -6.85 -21.63 -13.49
N GLU A 224 -7.52 -22.74 -13.23
CA GLU A 224 -7.59 -23.88 -14.14
C GLU A 224 -9.02 -24.12 -14.65
N MET A 225 -9.13 -24.74 -15.82
CA MET A 225 -10.41 -25.23 -16.32
C MET A 225 -10.53 -26.71 -15.99
N THR A 226 -11.57 -27.08 -15.25
CA THR A 226 -11.85 -28.46 -14.88
C THR A 226 -13.15 -28.92 -15.52
N LYS A 227 -13.47 -30.22 -15.40
CA LYS A 227 -14.78 -30.76 -15.82
C LYS A 227 -15.98 -30.10 -15.11
N ARG A 228 -15.75 -29.40 -14.00
CA ARG A 228 -16.75 -28.66 -13.23
C ARG A 228 -16.82 -27.17 -13.62
N GLY A 229 -16.05 -26.74 -14.62
CA GLY A 229 -15.88 -25.34 -14.98
C GLY A 229 -14.60 -24.75 -14.40
N LEU A 230 -14.61 -23.43 -14.25
CA LEU A 230 -13.51 -22.65 -13.68
C LEU A 230 -13.15 -23.17 -12.29
N SER A 231 -11.87 -23.33 -12.00
CA SER A 231 -11.37 -23.77 -10.69
C SER A 231 -10.25 -22.85 -10.26
N THR A 232 -10.35 -22.36 -9.03
CA THR A 232 -9.27 -21.63 -8.35
C THR A 232 -8.54 -22.58 -7.40
N PRO A 233 -7.32 -22.23 -6.94
CA PRO A 233 -6.65 -22.99 -5.89
C PRO A 233 -7.47 -23.13 -4.60
N ALA A 234 -8.38 -22.19 -4.29
CA ALA A 234 -9.29 -22.30 -3.16
C ALA A 234 -10.43 -23.29 -3.41
N VAL A 235 -10.98 -23.31 -4.64
CA VAL A 235 -11.99 -24.30 -5.05
C VAL A 235 -11.41 -25.71 -4.95
N GLU A 236 -10.19 -25.93 -5.41
CA GLU A 236 -9.52 -27.22 -5.29
C GLU A 236 -9.44 -27.69 -3.85
N LYS A 237 -9.00 -26.83 -2.91
CA LYS A 237 -8.96 -27.16 -1.48
C LYS A 237 -10.34 -27.49 -0.92
N ILE A 238 -11.38 -26.75 -1.33
CA ILE A 238 -12.76 -27.00 -0.88
C ILE A 238 -13.27 -28.35 -1.39
N VAL A 239 -13.02 -28.64 -2.67
CA VAL A 239 -13.42 -29.90 -3.31
C VAL A 239 -12.62 -31.08 -2.73
N GLN A 240 -11.31 -30.92 -2.56
CA GLN A 240 -10.44 -31.93 -1.92
C GLN A 240 -10.88 -32.21 -0.48
N ALA A 241 -11.16 -31.18 0.33
CA ALA A 241 -11.62 -31.37 1.71
C ALA A 241 -12.96 -32.14 1.80
N ARG A 242 -13.80 -32.05 0.77
CA ARG A 242 -15.09 -32.76 0.71
C ARG A 242 -15.02 -34.15 0.08
N ASN A 243 -14.16 -34.32 -0.93
CA ASN A 243 -13.94 -35.60 -1.60
C ASN A 243 -12.93 -36.47 -0.86
N ALA A 244 -12.13 -35.91 0.05
CA ALA A 244 -11.30 -36.67 0.95
C ALA A 244 -12.20 -37.72 1.63
N PRO A 245 -11.79 -39.01 1.65
CA PRO A 245 -12.49 -40.02 2.40
C PRO A 245 -12.76 -39.42 3.77
N ARG A 246 -14.04 -39.41 4.20
CA ARG A 246 -14.34 -39.11 5.60
C ARG A 246 -13.33 -39.94 6.39
N PRO A 247 -12.47 -39.35 7.23
CA PRO A 247 -11.49 -40.13 7.97
C PRO A 247 -12.29 -41.27 8.55
N SER A 248 -11.91 -42.50 8.19
CA SER A 248 -12.61 -43.70 8.62
C SER A 248 -12.84 -43.50 10.09
N LEU A 249 -14.11 -43.39 10.50
CA LEU A 249 -14.46 -43.35 11.90
C LEU A 249 -13.67 -44.48 12.50
N TRP A 250 -12.65 -44.12 13.29
CA TRP A 250 -11.77 -45.05 13.94
C TRP A 250 -12.65 -46.18 14.47
N SER A 251 -12.33 -47.42 14.10
CA SER A 251 -12.81 -48.56 14.87
C SER A 251 -12.50 -48.22 16.33
N PRO A 252 -13.51 -48.15 17.22
CA PRO A 252 -13.27 -47.69 18.57
C PRO A 252 -12.49 -48.78 19.30
N GLY A 253 -11.17 -48.71 19.20
CA GLY A 253 -10.25 -49.30 20.15
C GLY A 253 -10.47 -48.62 21.48
N ARG A 254 -11.43 -49.14 22.26
CA ARG A 254 -11.68 -48.87 23.69
C ARG A 254 -11.27 -47.47 24.17
N ALA A 255 -11.82 -46.43 23.57
CA ALA A 255 -11.81 -45.11 24.19
C ALA A 255 -13.01 -45.04 25.13
N ARG A 256 -12.72 -44.81 26.41
CA ARG A 256 -13.66 -44.59 27.51
C ARG A 256 -14.74 -43.60 27.03
N LYS A 257 -16.00 -44.03 27.00
CA LYS A 257 -17.15 -43.20 26.59
C LYS A 257 -17.18 -41.92 27.42
N VAL A 258 -16.76 -40.79 26.86
CA VAL A 258 -17.13 -39.48 27.39
C VAL A 258 -18.62 -39.31 27.11
N PRO A 259 -19.45 -39.00 28.12
CA PRO A 259 -20.89 -38.85 27.91
C PRO A 259 -21.18 -37.80 26.84
N GLU A 260 -22.03 -38.15 25.87
CA GLU A 260 -22.60 -37.26 24.84
C GLU A 260 -22.99 -35.86 25.35
N PRO A 261 -23.59 -35.69 26.54
CA PRO A 261 -23.94 -34.35 27.04
C PRO A 261 -22.72 -33.47 27.41
N GLN A 262 -21.56 -34.05 27.76
CA GLN A 262 -20.33 -33.28 28.05
C GLN A 262 -19.70 -32.67 26.79
N ALA A 263 -19.75 -33.38 25.66
CA ALA A 263 -19.30 -32.84 24.37
C ALA A 263 -20.23 -31.71 23.88
N ARG A 264 -21.54 -31.87 24.09
CA ARG A 264 -22.55 -30.86 23.76
C ARG A 264 -22.40 -29.59 24.61
N ALA A 265 -22.16 -29.74 25.91
CA ALA A 265 -21.85 -28.66 26.85
C ALA A 265 -20.66 -27.80 26.37
N GLN A 266 -19.52 -28.44 26.05
CA GLN A 266 -18.33 -27.71 25.57
C GLN A 266 -18.57 -27.00 24.23
N ALA A 267 -19.37 -27.58 23.33
CA ALA A 267 -19.70 -26.96 22.06
C ALA A 267 -20.55 -25.69 22.25
N LEU A 268 -21.53 -25.72 23.16
CA LEU A 268 -22.36 -24.55 23.49
C LEU A 268 -21.56 -23.45 24.19
N GLN A 269 -20.64 -23.82 25.08
CA GLN A 269 -19.74 -22.85 25.71
C GLN A 269 -18.92 -22.08 24.66
N ARG A 270 -18.36 -22.78 23.65
CA ARG A 270 -17.63 -22.14 22.54
C ARG A 270 -18.54 -21.23 21.69
N ARG A 271 -19.76 -21.69 21.40
CA ARG A 271 -20.75 -20.88 20.65
C ARG A 271 -21.15 -19.62 21.41
N LEU A 272 -21.26 -19.68 22.74
CA LEU A 272 -21.59 -18.53 23.58
C LEU A 272 -20.45 -17.50 23.61
N VAL A 273 -19.20 -17.97 23.71
CA VAL A 273 -18.01 -17.11 23.60
C VAL A 273 -17.95 -16.45 22.22
N TYR A 274 -18.20 -17.21 21.16
CA TYR A 274 -18.25 -16.69 19.79
C TYR A 274 -19.34 -15.63 19.62
N ALA A 275 -20.56 -15.90 20.10
CA ALA A 275 -21.68 -14.96 20.02
C ALA A 275 -21.36 -13.61 20.70
N ARG A 276 -20.70 -13.66 21.87
CA ARG A 276 -20.24 -12.45 22.56
C ARG A 276 -19.12 -11.72 21.81
N ARG A 277 -18.21 -12.46 21.18
CA ARG A 277 -17.10 -11.88 20.38
C ARG A 277 -17.61 -11.10 19.17
N ILE A 278 -18.64 -11.60 18.50
CA ILE A 278 -19.25 -10.91 17.35
C ILE A 278 -20.41 -9.99 17.75
N GLU A 279 -20.58 -9.76 19.06
CA GLU A 279 -21.65 -8.94 19.65
C GLU A 279 -23.08 -9.31 19.21
N SER A 280 -23.31 -10.58 18.88
CA SER A 280 -24.61 -11.06 18.41
C SER A 280 -25.54 -11.38 19.59
N VAL A 281 -26.44 -10.45 19.90
CA VAL A 281 -27.48 -10.58 20.93
C VAL A 281 -28.44 -11.75 20.65
N PRO A 282 -28.98 -11.96 19.43
CA PRO A 282 -29.88 -13.08 19.15
C PRO A 282 -29.22 -14.44 19.35
N LEU A 283 -27.98 -14.61 18.86
CA LEU A 283 -27.23 -15.86 19.01
C LEU A 283 -26.88 -16.13 20.47
N ALA A 284 -26.51 -15.11 21.24
CA ALA A 284 -26.23 -15.26 22.66
C ALA A 284 -27.49 -15.68 23.45
N LYS A 285 -28.66 -15.09 23.15
CA LYS A 285 -29.95 -15.51 23.75
C LYS A 285 -30.29 -16.96 23.40
N GLN A 286 -30.15 -17.34 22.13
CA GLN A 286 -30.39 -18.69 21.66
C GLN A 286 -29.50 -19.70 22.40
N VAL A 287 -28.18 -19.44 22.45
CA VAL A 287 -27.23 -20.37 23.08
C VAL A 287 -27.43 -20.46 24.59
N CYS A 288 -27.78 -19.37 25.28
CA CYS A 288 -28.18 -19.43 26.69
C CYS A 288 -29.39 -20.37 26.89
N GLY A 289 -30.42 -20.26 26.05
CA GLY A 289 -31.57 -21.17 26.10
C GLY A 289 -31.22 -22.62 25.78
N GLU A 290 -30.30 -22.87 24.84
CA GLU A 290 -29.80 -24.21 24.54
C GLU A 290 -29.02 -24.83 25.72
N ILE A 291 -28.31 -24.01 26.51
CA ILE A 291 -27.59 -24.46 27.72
C ILE A 291 -28.56 -24.75 28.86
N GLU A 292 -29.60 -23.94 29.03
CA GLU A 292 -30.64 -24.15 30.06
C GLU A 292 -31.46 -25.43 29.84
N ASN A 293 -31.62 -25.85 28.58
CA ASN A 293 -32.30 -27.09 28.22
C ASN A 293 -31.40 -28.33 28.32
N LEU A 294 -30.15 -28.18 28.77
CA LEU A 294 -29.17 -29.25 28.82
C LEU A 294 -29.24 -29.97 30.17
N ASN A 295 -29.88 -31.14 30.19
CA ASN A 295 -30.04 -31.96 31.39
C ASN A 295 -28.94 -33.03 31.51
N GLY A 296 -28.67 -33.48 32.74
CA GLY A 296 -27.77 -34.61 33.02
C GLY A 296 -26.28 -34.25 33.10
N MET A 297 -25.95 -32.98 33.36
CA MET A 297 -24.59 -32.53 33.65
C MET A 297 -24.42 -32.37 35.16
N GLU A 298 -23.33 -32.90 35.70
CA GLU A 298 -22.96 -32.77 37.11
C GLU A 298 -21.47 -32.40 37.21
N GLY A 299 -21.09 -31.67 38.26
CA GLY A 299 -19.71 -31.32 38.58
C GLY A 299 -19.19 -30.05 37.88
N GLU A 300 -17.86 -29.95 37.78
CA GLU A 300 -17.13 -28.71 37.40
C GLU A 300 -17.58 -28.10 36.06
N LEU A 301 -18.01 -28.93 35.10
CA LEU A 301 -18.46 -28.45 33.78
C LEU A 301 -19.81 -27.74 33.84
N GLN A 302 -20.71 -28.17 34.74
CA GLN A 302 -21.99 -27.52 34.96
C GLN A 302 -21.75 -26.13 35.57
N GLU A 303 -20.88 -26.02 36.58
CA GLU A 303 -20.51 -24.74 37.19
C GLU A 303 -19.89 -23.77 36.18
N GLN A 304 -19.02 -24.27 35.29
CA GLN A 304 -18.42 -23.48 34.21
C GLN A 304 -19.45 -22.99 33.19
N LEU A 305 -20.43 -23.81 32.82
CA LEU A 305 -21.53 -23.43 31.94
C LEU A 305 -22.44 -22.40 32.59
N GLU A 306 -22.83 -22.61 33.84
CA GLU A 306 -23.65 -21.67 34.59
C GLU A 306 -22.94 -20.32 34.75
N ALA A 307 -21.64 -20.32 35.04
CA ALA A 307 -20.83 -19.10 35.07
C ALA A 307 -20.79 -18.39 33.71
N ALA A 308 -20.63 -19.15 32.62
CA ALA A 308 -20.64 -18.59 31.27
C ALA A 308 -22.00 -17.98 30.90
N VAL A 309 -23.11 -18.64 31.27
CA VAL A 309 -24.47 -18.14 31.09
C VAL A 309 -24.72 -16.89 31.95
N ARG A 310 -24.28 -16.88 33.22
CA ARG A 310 -24.36 -15.68 34.08
C ARG A 310 -23.64 -14.49 33.45
N HIS A 311 -22.42 -14.68 32.96
CA HIS A 311 -21.66 -13.63 32.27
C HIS A 311 -22.34 -13.17 30.97
N ALA A 312 -22.91 -14.10 30.20
CA ALA A 312 -23.65 -13.76 28.99
C ALA A 312 -24.93 -12.98 29.31
N ARG A 313 -25.66 -13.34 30.38
CA ARG A 313 -26.85 -12.60 30.84
C ARG A 313 -26.51 -11.17 31.28
N ILE A 314 -25.44 -10.97 32.05
CA ILE A 314 -24.95 -9.63 32.42
C ILE A 314 -24.63 -8.82 31.15
N TRP A 315 -23.93 -9.44 30.20
CA TRP A 315 -23.61 -8.81 28.93
C TRP A 315 -24.88 -8.45 28.13
N LEU A 316 -25.88 -9.34 28.07
CA LEU A 316 -27.16 -9.08 27.41
C LEU A 316 -27.93 -7.92 28.05
N VAL A 317 -27.94 -7.81 29.39
CA VAL A 317 -28.55 -6.67 30.09
C VAL A 317 -27.86 -5.37 29.69
N LYS A 318 -26.52 -5.35 29.69
CA LYS A 318 -25.74 -4.19 29.25
C LYS A 318 -26.04 -3.82 27.79
N GLN A 319 -26.11 -4.80 26.90
CA GLN A 319 -26.46 -4.56 25.49
C GLN A 319 -27.89 -4.00 25.34
N ASN A 320 -28.85 -4.49 26.12
CA ASN A 320 -30.21 -3.94 26.13
C ASN A 320 -30.25 -2.50 26.68
N GLU A 321 -29.42 -2.15 27.66
CA GLU A 321 -29.28 -0.76 28.12
C GLU A 321 -28.67 0.16 27.06
N GLU A 322 -27.61 -0.29 26.38
CA GLU A 322 -27.00 0.45 25.28
C GLU A 322 -27.97 0.65 24.11
N ARG A 323 -28.75 -0.39 23.79
CA ARG A 323 -29.83 -0.33 22.79
C ARG A 323 -30.94 0.65 23.20
N ARG A 324 -31.43 0.59 24.44
CA ARG A 324 -32.43 1.55 24.95
C ARG A 324 -31.91 2.99 24.85
N LYS A 325 -30.69 3.24 25.33
CA LYS A 325 -30.04 4.56 25.22
C LYS A 325 -29.91 5.02 23.77
N LEU A 326 -29.63 4.11 22.84
CA LEU A 326 -29.55 4.43 21.41
C LEU A 326 -30.89 4.91 20.86
N PHE A 327 -31.98 4.20 21.14
CA PHE A 327 -33.33 4.59 20.72
C PHE A 327 -33.82 5.86 21.42
N ASP A 328 -33.52 6.05 22.70
CA ASP A 328 -33.83 7.29 23.43
C ASP A 328 -33.10 8.50 22.83
N ASN A 329 -31.83 8.33 22.47
CA ASN A 329 -31.07 9.36 21.78
C ASN A 329 -31.64 9.67 20.41
N LEU A 330 -32.09 8.67 19.65
CA LEU A 330 -32.73 8.87 18.35
C LEU A 330 -34.03 9.65 18.51
N LYS A 331 -34.89 9.25 19.46
CA LYS A 331 -36.13 9.95 19.80
C LYS A 331 -35.87 11.41 20.18
N LYS A 332 -34.85 11.66 21.01
CA LYS A 332 -34.43 13.01 21.40
C LYS A 332 -33.91 13.82 20.22
N ALA A 333 -33.11 13.22 19.33
CA ALA A 333 -32.58 13.92 18.15
C ALA A 333 -33.68 14.33 17.16
N VAL A 334 -34.71 13.49 16.99
CA VAL A 334 -35.90 13.83 16.19
C VAL A 334 -36.70 14.96 16.84
N ALA A 335 -36.91 14.90 18.16
CA ALA A 335 -37.63 15.95 18.89
C ALA A 335 -36.89 17.31 18.87
N GLU A 336 -35.56 17.28 18.91
CA GLU A 336 -34.70 18.47 18.80
C GLU A 336 -34.50 18.96 17.35
N GLN A 337 -35.07 18.27 16.35
CA GLN A 337 -34.91 18.57 14.93
C GLN A 337 -33.44 18.72 14.49
N LYS A 338 -32.58 17.77 14.90
CA LYS A 338 -31.14 17.78 14.56
C LYS A 338 -30.85 16.76 13.46
N PRO A 339 -30.96 17.13 12.17
CA PRO A 339 -30.97 16.16 11.07
C PRO A 339 -29.67 15.36 10.94
N GLY A 340 -28.50 15.98 11.12
CA GLY A 340 -27.22 15.26 11.15
C GLY A 340 -27.10 14.26 12.30
N ARG A 341 -27.66 14.57 13.47
CA ARG A 341 -27.69 13.65 14.63
C ARG A 341 -28.66 12.49 14.39
N VAL A 342 -29.83 12.77 13.80
CA VAL A 342 -30.81 11.75 13.42
C VAL A 342 -30.20 10.76 12.43
N ARG A 343 -29.53 11.22 11.37
CA ARG A 343 -28.88 10.37 10.37
C ARG A 343 -27.84 9.43 10.99
N ARG A 344 -26.93 9.95 11.82
CA ARG A 344 -25.92 9.12 12.52
C ARG A 344 -26.54 8.05 13.40
N LEU A 345 -27.59 8.40 14.13
CA LEU A 345 -28.29 7.47 15.01
C LEU A 345 -29.11 6.44 14.23
N LEU A 346 -29.73 6.82 13.10
CA LEU A 346 -30.41 5.90 12.19
C LEU A 346 -29.45 4.83 11.64
N MET A 347 -28.24 5.21 11.24
CA MET A 347 -27.22 4.25 10.79
C MET A 347 -26.82 3.28 11.89
N ARG A 348 -26.59 3.75 13.13
CA ARG A 348 -26.31 2.88 14.28
C ARG A 348 -27.48 1.95 14.60
N VAL A 349 -28.71 2.45 14.57
CA VAL A 349 -29.91 1.63 14.81
C VAL A 349 -30.05 0.56 13.73
N ASN A 350 -29.79 0.88 12.45
CA ASN A 350 -29.77 -0.13 11.39
C ASN A 350 -28.68 -1.18 11.61
N ALA A 351 -27.47 -0.78 12.00
CA ALA A 351 -26.38 -1.74 12.24
C ALA A 351 -26.63 -2.66 13.45
N THR A 352 -27.29 -2.16 14.49
CA THR A 352 -27.47 -2.88 15.77
C THR A 352 -28.79 -3.64 15.86
N ALA A 353 -29.84 -3.19 15.18
CA ALA A 353 -31.21 -3.63 15.40
C ALA A 353 -32.01 -3.70 14.09
N ALA A 354 -31.41 -4.07 12.95
CA ALA A 354 -32.17 -4.18 11.71
C ALA A 354 -33.26 -5.28 11.73
N GLU A 355 -32.93 -6.44 12.31
CA GLU A 355 -33.72 -7.67 12.16
C GLU A 355 -34.65 -7.99 13.34
N ASP A 356 -34.46 -7.36 14.51
CA ASP A 356 -35.10 -7.76 15.76
C ASP A 356 -35.70 -6.59 16.57
N ARG A 357 -36.17 -5.52 15.91
CA ARG A 357 -36.81 -4.39 16.60
C ARG A 357 -38.12 -4.78 17.25
N THR A 358 -38.36 -4.26 18.45
CA THR A 358 -39.70 -4.27 19.02
C THR A 358 -40.63 -3.33 18.25
N ASP A 359 -41.94 -3.44 18.42
CA ASP A 359 -42.90 -2.52 17.82
C ASP A 359 -42.67 -1.07 18.26
N THR A 360 -42.28 -0.87 19.52
CA THR A 360 -41.94 0.45 20.07
C THR A 360 -40.69 1.04 19.44
N GLU A 361 -39.64 0.23 19.24
CA GLU A 361 -38.41 0.62 18.54
C GLU A 361 -38.67 0.91 17.05
N SER A 362 -39.50 0.08 16.41
CA SER A 362 -39.94 0.27 15.03
C SER A 362 -40.73 1.57 14.85
N ALA A 363 -41.58 1.93 15.80
CA ALA A 363 -42.29 3.21 15.78
C ALA A 363 -41.33 4.41 15.90
N VAL A 364 -40.32 4.34 16.79
CA VAL A 364 -39.29 5.39 16.91
C VAL A 364 -38.48 5.50 15.62
N TYR A 365 -38.09 4.37 15.04
CA TYR A 365 -37.35 4.33 13.78
C TYR A 365 -38.15 4.91 12.60
N LYS A 366 -39.42 4.52 12.45
CA LYS A 366 -40.32 5.06 11.41
C LYS A 366 -40.47 6.58 11.55
N ARG A 367 -40.69 7.09 12.77
CA ARG A 367 -40.76 8.54 13.03
C ARG A 367 -39.48 9.27 12.64
N ALA A 368 -38.32 8.67 12.86
CA ALA A 368 -37.03 9.25 12.48
C ALA A 368 -36.82 9.27 10.97
N ILE A 369 -37.24 8.23 10.24
CA ILE A 369 -37.24 8.22 8.77
C ILE A 369 -38.19 9.28 8.23
N THR A 370 -39.44 9.31 8.67
CA THR A 370 -40.42 10.30 8.19
C THR A 370 -39.94 11.73 8.43
N TYR A 371 -39.32 12.00 9.58
CA TYR A 371 -38.69 13.29 9.84
C TYR A 371 -37.58 13.59 8.83
N PHE A 372 -36.69 12.62 8.56
CA PHE A 372 -35.58 12.81 7.62
C PHE A 372 -36.05 12.99 6.17
N ASP A 373 -37.07 12.25 5.75
CA ASP A 373 -37.70 12.37 4.42
C ASP A 373 -38.44 13.70 4.26
N SER A 374 -38.97 14.26 5.35
CA SER A 374 -39.65 15.56 5.35
C SER A 374 -38.73 16.78 5.25
N LEU A 375 -37.40 16.60 5.34
CA LEU A 375 -36.43 17.68 5.16
C LEU A 375 -36.40 18.13 3.70
N ASP A 376 -36.20 19.43 3.47
CA ASP A 376 -35.92 19.94 2.13
C ASP A 376 -34.58 19.39 1.57
N ASP A 377 -34.47 19.36 0.26
CA ASP A 377 -33.32 18.75 -0.43
C ASP A 377 -32.00 19.45 -0.08
N LEU A 378 -32.02 20.76 0.20
CA LEU A 378 -30.82 21.53 0.59
C LEU A 378 -30.31 21.12 1.97
N THR A 379 -31.21 20.92 2.92
CA THR A 379 -30.90 20.45 4.28
C THR A 379 -30.45 18.99 4.26
N ARG A 380 -30.97 18.18 3.33
CA ARG A 380 -30.52 16.79 3.14
C ARG A 380 -29.11 16.75 2.54
N ASP A 381 -28.87 17.52 1.48
CA ASP A 381 -27.57 17.62 0.81
C ASP A 381 -26.47 18.14 1.76
N THR A 382 -26.78 19.13 2.61
CA THR A 382 -25.84 19.65 3.62
C THR A 382 -25.48 18.59 4.66
N VAL A 383 -26.46 17.83 5.15
CA VAL A 383 -26.23 16.74 6.10
C VAL A 383 -25.45 15.57 5.46
N GLU A 384 -25.68 15.28 4.18
CA GLU A 384 -24.91 14.29 3.44
C GLU A 384 -23.46 14.74 3.20
N ALA A 385 -23.25 16.00 2.83
CA ALA A 385 -21.91 16.57 2.69
C ALA A 385 -21.14 16.59 4.02
N GLU A 386 -21.79 16.95 5.13
CA GLU A 386 -21.21 16.84 6.48
C GLU A 386 -20.84 15.39 6.81
N ALA A 387 -21.70 14.42 6.46
CA ALA A 387 -21.41 13.01 6.71
C ALA A 387 -20.24 12.48 5.86
N ASP A 388 -20.12 12.91 4.61
CA ASP A 388 -19.01 12.55 3.74
C ASP A 388 -17.70 13.16 4.24
N THR A 389 -17.71 14.41 4.70
CA THR A 389 -16.52 15.02 5.33
C THR A 389 -16.12 14.30 6.63
N GLU A 390 -17.09 13.92 7.47
CA GLU A 390 -16.84 13.12 8.69
C GLU A 390 -16.24 11.75 8.35
N LYS A 391 -16.75 11.09 7.30
CA LYS A 391 -16.25 9.79 6.82
C LYS A 391 -14.82 9.90 6.27
N GLU A 392 -14.52 10.93 5.48
CA GLU A 392 -13.18 11.17 4.97
C GLU A 392 -12.20 11.52 6.11
N ALA A 393 -12.62 12.29 7.11
CA ALA A 393 -11.81 12.56 8.29
C ALA A 393 -11.49 11.28 9.08
N HIS A 394 -12.45 10.36 9.23
CA HIS A 394 -12.23 9.06 9.86
C HIS A 394 -11.25 8.17 9.07
N LYS A 395 -11.41 8.10 7.74
CA LYS A 395 -10.46 7.39 6.86
C LYS A 395 -9.06 8.00 6.97
N ALA A 396 -8.97 9.32 6.99
CA ALA A 396 -7.72 10.05 7.14
C ALA A 396 -7.07 9.76 8.48
N ALA A 397 -7.82 9.72 9.58
CA ALA A 397 -7.30 9.35 10.90
C ALA A 397 -6.78 7.89 10.94
N ALA A 398 -7.48 6.96 10.27
CA ALA A 398 -7.01 5.59 10.10
C ALA A 398 -5.73 5.51 9.24
N CYS A 399 -5.67 6.30 8.18
CA CYS A 399 -4.48 6.44 7.33
C CYS A 399 -3.29 6.97 8.15
N VAL A 400 -3.48 8.02 8.96
CA VAL A 400 -2.46 8.54 9.88
C VAL A 400 -1.92 7.44 10.78
N ARG A 401 -2.80 6.64 11.41
CA ARG A 401 -2.36 5.51 12.26
C ARG A 401 -1.53 4.49 11.49
N SER A 402 -1.97 4.15 10.28
CA SER A 402 -1.27 3.21 9.39
C SER A 402 0.12 3.74 8.98
N VAL A 403 0.18 4.98 8.47
CA VAL A 403 1.43 5.63 8.05
C VAL A 403 2.38 5.79 9.24
N LEU A 404 1.87 6.21 10.40
CA LEU A 404 2.63 6.28 11.65
C LEU A 404 3.17 4.92 12.10
N SER A 405 2.47 3.81 11.82
CA SER A 405 2.92 2.45 12.09
C SER A 405 4.00 1.99 11.10
N ARG A 406 3.87 2.36 9.82
CA ARG A 406 4.92 2.14 8.80
C ARG A 406 6.19 2.92 9.14
N LEU A 407 6.05 4.21 9.46
CA LEU A 407 7.15 5.09 9.82
C LEU A 407 7.88 4.66 11.11
N ARG A 408 7.22 3.95 12.03
CA ARG A 408 7.92 3.32 13.18
C ARG A 408 8.96 2.29 12.76
N ARG A 409 8.82 1.66 11.59
CA ARG A 409 9.73 0.64 11.07
C ARG A 409 10.92 1.21 10.29
N TYR A 410 10.87 2.49 9.93
CA TYR A 410 11.96 3.16 9.25
C TYR A 410 12.92 3.80 10.25
N ASP A 411 14.22 3.59 10.04
CA ASP A 411 15.28 4.30 10.75
C ASP A 411 15.65 5.59 9.99
N ALA A 412 16.50 6.41 10.61
CA ALA A 412 16.90 7.71 10.05
C ALA A 412 17.73 7.62 8.75
N TYR A 413 17.94 6.42 8.18
CA TYR A 413 18.73 6.17 6.98
C TYR A 413 17.88 5.75 5.78
N THR A 414 16.56 5.72 5.91
CA THR A 414 15.71 5.38 4.77
C THR A 414 15.70 6.56 3.78
N PHE A 415 16.32 6.38 2.62
CA PHE A 415 16.53 7.44 1.62
C PHE A 415 15.25 7.90 0.88
N ASP A 416 14.05 7.54 1.37
CA ASP A 416 12.76 7.82 0.72
C ASP A 416 11.62 8.12 1.71
N LEU A 417 11.93 8.86 2.78
CA LEU A 417 10.96 9.21 3.83
C LEU A 417 10.03 10.37 3.43
N ARG A 418 10.41 11.17 2.43
CA ARG A 418 9.68 12.39 2.07
C ARG A 418 8.25 12.11 1.59
N PRO A 419 8.00 11.16 0.65
CA PRO A 419 6.63 10.86 0.19
C PRO A 419 5.73 10.33 1.32
N HIS A 420 6.28 9.51 2.22
CA HIS A 420 5.57 8.94 3.36
C HIS A 420 5.21 10.00 4.41
N VAL A 421 6.08 10.99 4.64
CA VAL A 421 5.78 12.10 5.54
C VAL A 421 4.80 13.10 4.89
N GLU A 422 4.86 13.31 3.58
CA GLU A 422 3.86 14.11 2.85
C GLU A 422 2.47 13.45 2.86
N GLU A 423 2.39 12.13 2.68
CA GLU A 423 1.17 11.34 2.89
C GLU A 423 0.65 11.50 4.33
N LEU A 424 1.53 11.40 5.32
CA LEU A 424 1.18 11.59 6.73
C LEU A 424 0.60 12.98 7.00
N LEU A 425 1.20 14.03 6.45
CA LEU A 425 0.78 15.41 6.68
C LEU A 425 -0.55 15.71 6.00
N ARG A 426 -0.77 15.22 4.77
CA ARG A 426 -2.07 15.33 4.08
C ARG A 426 -3.17 14.61 4.87
N ALA A 427 -2.92 13.37 5.27
CA ALA A 427 -3.88 12.61 6.06
C ALA A 427 -4.13 13.25 7.44
N ALA A 428 -3.12 13.85 8.07
CA ALA A 428 -3.29 14.53 9.35
C ALA A 428 -4.11 15.82 9.23
N ALA A 429 -3.93 16.59 8.15
CA ALA A 429 -4.73 17.78 7.88
C ALA A 429 -6.21 17.43 7.68
N SER A 430 -6.50 16.36 6.91
CA SER A 430 -7.87 15.90 6.70
C SER A 430 -8.50 15.23 7.93
N ALA A 431 -7.71 14.65 8.83
CA ALA A 431 -8.21 14.02 10.06
C ALA A 431 -8.62 15.03 11.14
N GLY A 432 -8.01 16.21 11.17
CA GLY A 432 -8.34 17.28 12.12
C GLY A 432 -8.32 16.85 13.59
N GLU A 433 -9.43 17.10 14.29
CA GLU A 433 -9.60 16.81 15.72
C GLU A 433 -9.72 15.32 16.06
N LEU A 434 -9.90 14.44 15.07
CA LEU A 434 -9.98 12.99 15.28
C LEU A 434 -8.62 12.38 15.63
N LEU A 435 -7.53 13.15 15.58
CA LEU A 435 -6.22 12.74 16.04
C LEU A 435 -6.09 12.93 17.55
N THR A 436 -5.63 11.89 18.23
CA THR A 436 -5.26 12.01 19.64
C THR A 436 -4.07 12.97 19.79
N ARG A 437 -3.95 13.61 20.97
CA ARG A 437 -2.78 14.44 21.31
C ARG A 437 -1.44 13.71 21.09
N GLY A 438 -1.41 12.39 21.29
CA GLY A 438 -0.23 11.56 21.06
C GLY A 438 0.10 11.37 19.57
N GLU A 439 -0.91 11.18 18.72
CA GLU A 439 -0.75 11.07 17.27
C GLU A 439 -0.31 12.41 16.66
N ALA A 440 -0.95 13.52 17.03
CA ALA A 440 -0.58 14.86 16.57
C ALA A 440 0.88 15.21 16.89
N ARG A 441 1.35 14.92 18.11
CA ARG A 441 2.77 15.09 18.48
C ARG A 441 3.71 14.27 17.59
N ARG A 442 3.32 13.04 17.26
CA ARG A 442 4.16 12.16 16.41
C ARG A 442 4.19 12.65 14.96
N VAL A 443 3.08 13.16 14.44
CA VAL A 443 3.04 13.81 13.12
C VAL A 443 4.02 14.97 13.07
N GLU A 444 4.01 15.85 14.08
CA GLU A 444 4.95 16.98 14.18
C GLU A 444 6.42 16.55 14.31
N VAL A 445 6.71 15.44 15.00
CA VAL A 445 8.07 14.86 15.03
C VAL A 445 8.53 14.45 13.63
N TRP A 446 7.67 13.78 12.86
CA TRP A 446 8.00 13.36 11.49
C TRP A 446 8.12 14.53 10.52
N LYS A 447 7.27 15.55 10.67
CA LYS A 447 7.36 16.82 9.95
C LYS A 447 8.73 17.49 10.12
N LYS A 448 9.18 17.62 11.38
CA LYS A 448 10.49 18.18 11.71
C LYS A 448 11.64 17.33 11.14
N ARG A 449 11.51 16.00 11.18
CA ARG A 449 12.52 15.09 10.60
C ARG A 449 12.63 15.22 9.08
N ALA A 450 11.51 15.31 8.37
CA ALA A 450 11.52 15.49 6.91
C ALA A 450 12.08 16.86 6.48
N ALA A 451 11.85 17.90 7.28
CA ALA A 451 12.38 19.25 7.02
C ALA A 451 13.92 19.35 7.13
N LEU A 452 14.57 18.44 7.85
CA LEU A 452 16.03 18.43 8.02
C LEU A 452 16.79 17.82 6.81
N GLY A 453 16.08 17.35 5.77
CA GLY A 453 16.66 16.73 4.56
C GLY A 453 17.44 15.43 4.85
N PRO A 454 17.98 14.75 3.81
CA PRO A 454 19.02 13.75 4.01
C PRO A 454 20.22 14.47 4.64
N GLN A 455 20.39 14.34 5.95
CA GLN A 455 21.22 15.25 6.73
C GLN A 455 22.65 15.38 6.16
N GLU A 456 23.16 16.61 6.12
CA GLU A 456 24.59 16.96 5.97
C GLU A 456 25.52 16.24 6.97
N GLN A 457 24.96 15.48 7.92
CA GLN A 457 25.63 14.70 8.97
C GLN A 457 26.39 13.46 8.45
N LEU A 458 26.27 13.10 7.16
CA LEU A 458 27.04 12.01 6.53
C LEU A 458 28.56 12.27 6.37
N ARG A 459 29.10 13.40 6.86
CA ARG A 459 30.52 13.77 6.67
C ARG A 459 31.41 13.66 7.92
N VAL A 460 30.99 12.96 8.97
CA VAL A 460 31.87 12.67 10.12
C VAL A 460 32.41 11.25 9.98
N ALA A 461 33.65 11.13 9.51
CA ALA A 461 34.32 9.83 9.41
C ALA A 461 34.38 9.12 10.77
N ARG A 462 34.23 7.79 10.76
CA ARG A 462 34.19 6.91 11.95
C ARG A 462 35.22 7.23 13.02
N ARG A 463 36.46 7.49 12.59
CA ARG A 463 37.58 7.84 13.46
C ARG A 463 37.30 9.02 14.41
N TYR A 464 36.44 9.96 14.02
CA TYR A 464 36.17 11.16 14.83
C TYR A 464 35.04 10.94 15.84
N TRP A 465 33.96 10.27 15.47
CA TRP A 465 32.83 10.12 16.39
C TRP A 465 32.98 8.97 17.37
N ILE A 466 33.77 7.94 17.02
CA ILE A 466 33.98 6.79 17.90
C ILE A 466 34.77 7.14 19.18
N GLN A 467 35.51 8.25 19.15
CA GLN A 467 36.27 8.78 20.30
C GLN A 467 35.40 9.30 21.44
N ARG A 468 34.08 9.49 21.24
CA ARG A 468 33.15 10.01 22.24
C ARG A 468 32.21 8.92 22.71
N SER A 469 31.64 8.99 23.90
CA SER A 469 30.54 8.11 24.29
C SER A 469 29.25 8.50 23.54
N CYS A 470 28.41 7.52 23.25
CA CYS A 470 27.12 7.77 22.63
C CYS A 470 26.07 8.12 23.69
N PRO A 471 25.48 9.33 23.71
CA PRO A 471 24.45 9.69 24.69
C PRO A 471 23.12 8.94 24.51
N ARG A 472 22.91 8.31 23.34
CA ARG A 472 21.67 7.60 23.01
C ARG A 472 21.66 6.12 23.39
N CYS A 473 22.78 5.43 23.21
CA CYS A 473 22.89 3.99 23.52
C CYS A 473 23.95 3.68 24.58
N ASN A 474 24.56 4.71 25.17
CA ASN A 474 25.64 4.61 26.14
C ASN A 474 26.85 3.78 25.67
N ALA A 475 27.01 3.61 24.36
CA ALA A 475 28.20 2.98 23.79
C ALA A 475 29.43 3.79 24.20
N GLY A 476 30.37 3.12 24.88
CA GLY A 476 31.61 3.73 25.35
C GLY A 476 32.48 4.26 24.20
N GLN A 477 33.47 5.07 24.57
CA GLN A 477 34.52 5.50 23.64
C GLN A 477 35.19 4.26 23.02
N GLY A 478 35.48 4.30 21.72
CA GLY A 478 36.03 3.17 20.96
C GLY A 478 35.00 2.12 20.50
N LYS A 479 33.75 2.15 21.01
CA LYS A 479 32.71 1.18 20.65
C LYS A 479 31.71 1.74 19.63
N ASP A 480 31.25 0.90 18.72
CA ASP A 480 30.18 1.25 17.77
C ASP A 480 28.84 1.44 18.49
N CYS A 481 27.96 2.27 17.91
CA CYS A 481 26.60 2.41 18.40
C CYS A 481 25.78 1.13 18.12
N VAL A 482 24.79 0.83 18.93
CA VAL A 482 23.95 -0.39 18.78
C VAL A 482 22.50 -0.06 18.43
N LEU A 483 21.80 -0.97 17.74
CA LEU A 483 20.42 -0.78 17.24
C LEU A 483 19.32 -0.80 18.32
N VAL A 484 19.62 -1.24 19.55
CA VAL A 484 18.64 -1.37 20.65
C VAL A 484 19.00 -0.37 21.76
N GLU A 485 18.02 0.33 22.31
CA GLU A 485 18.20 1.26 23.42
C GLU A 485 18.55 0.48 24.70
N GLY A 486 19.85 0.32 24.98
CA GLY A 486 20.37 -0.40 26.13
C GLY A 486 21.91 -0.52 26.08
N PRO A 487 22.57 -0.76 27.23
CA PRO A 487 24.03 -0.79 27.30
C PRO A 487 24.59 -1.97 26.50
N SER A 488 25.17 -1.66 25.35
CA SER A 488 26.06 -2.55 24.57
C SER A 488 25.49 -3.89 24.06
N SER A 489 24.18 -4.15 24.15
CA SER A 489 23.60 -5.49 23.88
C SER A 489 22.91 -5.65 22.51
N GLY A 490 23.10 -4.70 21.58
CA GLY A 490 22.51 -4.75 20.23
C GLY A 490 23.53 -4.96 19.11
N LYS A 491 23.04 -5.27 17.90
CA LYS A 491 23.90 -5.36 16.70
C LYS A 491 24.62 -4.02 16.47
N PRO A 492 25.94 -4.02 16.21
CA PRO A 492 26.71 -2.81 15.95
C PRO A 492 26.22 -2.16 14.65
N ARG A 493 26.05 -0.85 14.71
CA ARG A 493 25.69 -0.01 13.58
C ARG A 493 26.93 0.37 12.80
N LYS A 494 26.78 0.48 11.49
CA LYS A 494 27.83 0.98 10.58
C LYS A 494 28.17 2.45 10.85
N ASP A 495 27.18 3.23 11.28
CA ASP A 495 27.30 4.64 11.58
C ASP A 495 26.86 4.97 13.03
N GLY A 496 27.49 5.99 13.60
CA GLY A 496 27.17 6.51 14.93
C GLY A 496 25.77 7.10 14.99
N HIS A 497 25.15 7.07 16.18
CA HIS A 497 23.93 7.82 16.45
C HIS A 497 24.14 9.31 16.19
N ASN A 498 23.14 9.99 15.62
CA ASN A 498 23.21 11.41 15.29
C ASN A 498 23.59 12.27 16.49
N GLU A 499 23.11 11.92 17.68
CA GLU A 499 23.42 12.60 18.93
C GLU A 499 24.92 12.49 19.29
N ARG A 500 25.59 11.40 18.91
CA ARG A 500 27.04 11.23 19.04
C ARG A 500 27.82 11.96 17.94
N LEU A 501 27.28 11.97 16.72
CA LEU A 501 27.87 12.69 15.57
C LEU A 501 27.82 14.21 15.77
N GLN A 502 26.74 14.71 16.36
CA GLN A 502 26.50 16.14 16.58
C GLN A 502 27.57 16.77 17.48
N LEU A 503 28.06 16.03 18.49
CA LEU A 503 29.16 16.49 19.35
C LEU A 503 30.42 16.85 18.55
N VAL A 504 30.72 16.08 17.50
CA VAL A 504 31.88 16.35 16.63
C VAL A 504 31.64 17.58 15.76
N VAL A 505 30.41 17.75 15.29
CA VAL A 505 30.02 18.88 14.45
C VAL A 505 30.05 20.18 15.25
N ASP A 506 29.53 20.17 16.48
CA ASP A 506 29.48 21.34 17.36
C ASP A 506 30.90 21.78 17.75
N GLU A 507 31.79 20.84 18.02
CA GLU A 507 33.20 21.14 18.28
C GLU A 507 33.89 21.77 17.06
N ARG A 508 33.69 21.20 15.85
CA ARG A 508 34.22 21.80 14.62
C ARG A 508 33.71 23.23 14.41
N LYS A 509 32.43 23.48 14.69
CA LYS A 509 31.82 24.83 14.63
C LYS A 509 32.45 25.76 15.68
N ALA A 510 32.69 25.29 16.90
CA ALA A 510 33.36 26.05 17.94
C ALA A 510 34.81 26.39 17.55
N THR A 511 35.58 25.42 17.03
CA THR A 511 36.96 25.66 16.54
C THR A 511 36.99 26.66 15.40
N GLN A 512 36.05 26.58 14.44
CA GLN A 512 35.94 27.58 13.37
C GLN A 512 35.62 28.96 13.91
N LYS A 513 34.75 29.07 14.91
CA LYS A 513 34.41 30.35 15.54
C LYS A 513 35.63 30.96 16.26
N MET A 514 36.36 30.15 17.02
CA MET A 514 37.60 30.56 17.69
C MET A 514 38.69 30.99 16.69
N ALA A 515 38.87 30.25 15.59
CA ALA A 515 39.81 30.59 14.53
C ALA A 515 39.45 31.91 13.83
N ARG A 516 38.14 32.16 13.60
CA ARG A 516 37.66 33.45 13.07
C ARG A 516 37.92 34.60 14.04
N GLN A 517 37.70 34.39 15.34
CA GLN A 517 37.97 35.39 16.38
C GLN A 517 39.48 35.68 16.51
N GLN A 518 40.34 34.67 16.49
CA GLN A 518 41.80 34.87 16.48
C GLN A 518 42.28 35.59 15.22
N LYS A 519 41.70 35.28 14.04
CA LYS A 519 42.04 36.00 12.80
C LYS A 519 41.63 37.48 12.89
N LYS A 520 40.47 37.76 13.47
CA LYS A 520 39.98 39.12 13.71
C LYS A 520 40.90 39.88 14.69
N ALA A 521 41.26 39.27 15.82
CA ALA A 521 42.18 39.86 16.79
C ALA A 521 43.59 40.09 16.21
N ARG A 522 44.09 39.20 15.34
CA ARG A 522 45.36 39.39 14.62
C ARG A 522 45.31 40.51 13.58
N GLN A 523 44.15 40.77 12.98
CA GLN A 523 43.96 41.93 12.11
C GLN A 523 43.92 43.22 12.93
N GLU A 524 43.20 43.22 14.06
CA GLU A 524 43.11 44.38 14.96
C GLU A 524 44.45 44.73 15.63
N ALA A 525 45.33 43.74 15.89
CA ALA A 525 46.67 43.98 16.45
C ALA A 525 47.72 44.42 15.42
N LYS A 526 47.41 44.38 14.11
CA LYS A 526 48.35 44.76 13.03
C LYS A 526 48.21 46.22 12.58
N ASP A 527 47.27 46.96 13.16
CA ASP A 527 47.08 48.38 12.90
C ASP A 527 47.62 49.21 14.08
N PRO A 528 48.87 49.72 14.03
CA PRO A 528 49.29 50.77 14.96
C PRO A 528 48.72 52.13 14.53
N ALA A 529 48.44 52.95 15.54
CA ALA A 529 47.71 54.21 15.47
C ALA A 529 48.24 55.25 14.45
N GLU A 530 47.25 55.99 13.92
CA GLU A 530 47.20 57.15 13.01
C GLU A 530 48.24 58.28 13.29
N PRO A 531 48.54 59.19 12.33
CA PRO A 531 47.69 60.39 12.27
C PRO A 531 47.51 61.10 10.91
N MET A 532 46.35 61.77 10.85
CA MET A 532 46.04 63.05 10.19
C MET A 532 45.89 63.13 8.66
N ARG A 533 44.66 63.51 8.28
CA ARG A 533 44.26 64.08 6.99
C ARG A 533 44.93 65.46 6.75
N PRO A 534 44.99 65.97 5.50
CA PRO A 534 43.84 66.67 4.92
C PRO A 534 43.48 66.23 3.49
N ALA A 535 42.24 66.56 3.09
CA ALA A 535 41.66 66.39 1.75
C ALA A 535 42.18 67.47 0.76
N PRO A 536 41.67 67.64 -0.48
CA PRO A 536 40.78 66.80 -1.30
C PRO A 536 41.30 66.60 -2.75
N GLY A 537 40.77 65.64 -3.50
CA GLY A 537 40.98 65.64 -4.95
C GLY A 537 40.55 64.39 -5.68
N GLY A 538 39.53 64.53 -6.51
CA GLY A 538 39.57 63.98 -7.86
C GLY A 538 39.13 62.53 -8.08
N GLN A 539 37.98 62.43 -8.74
CA GLN A 539 37.73 61.54 -9.87
C GLN A 539 37.44 60.05 -9.59
N ALA A 540 36.15 59.75 -9.78
CA ALA A 540 35.57 58.54 -10.36
C ALA A 540 36.55 57.50 -10.92
N LYS A 541 36.54 56.29 -10.34
CA LYS A 541 36.58 55.02 -11.08
C LYS A 541 35.74 53.96 -10.36
N GLU A 542 34.82 53.38 -11.10
CA GLU A 542 34.04 52.20 -10.74
C GLU A 542 34.96 51.03 -10.38
N ALA A 543 34.86 50.53 -9.14
CA ALA A 543 35.44 49.25 -8.75
C ALA A 543 34.39 48.16 -8.94
N GLY A 544 34.43 47.50 -10.09
CA GLY A 544 33.65 46.29 -10.37
C GLY A 544 33.94 45.21 -9.31
N LYS A 545 32.87 44.62 -8.76
CA LYS A 545 32.92 43.40 -7.94
C LYS A 545 33.64 42.31 -8.74
N LYS A 546 34.89 41.99 -8.39
CA LYS A 546 35.60 40.80 -8.91
C LYS A 546 34.84 39.54 -8.47
N THR A 547 33.99 39.04 -9.34
CA THR A 547 33.50 37.66 -9.29
C THR A 547 34.71 36.74 -9.42
N ALA A 548 34.90 35.82 -8.46
CA ALA A 548 35.94 34.81 -8.57
C ALA A 548 35.76 34.04 -9.88
N ALA A 549 36.77 34.05 -10.75
CA ALA A 549 36.71 33.37 -12.04
C ALA A 549 36.39 31.88 -11.83
N ARG A 550 35.36 31.37 -12.51
CA ARG A 550 34.97 29.95 -12.44
C ARG A 550 36.17 29.07 -12.83
N LEU A 551 36.34 27.92 -12.18
CA LEU A 551 37.56 27.12 -12.23
C LEU A 551 38.05 26.75 -13.65
N HIS A 552 37.14 26.50 -14.58
CA HIS A 552 37.48 26.15 -15.97
C HIS A 552 38.10 27.30 -16.77
N HIS A 553 38.00 28.55 -16.31
CA HIS A 553 38.73 29.69 -16.89
C HIS A 553 40.19 29.77 -16.40
N GLN A 554 40.53 29.07 -15.32
CA GLN A 554 41.89 29.09 -14.74
C GLN A 554 42.79 28.00 -15.34
N VAL A 555 42.21 27.03 -16.08
CA VAL A 555 42.93 25.92 -16.71
C VAL A 555 42.78 26.03 -18.23
N PRO A 556 43.89 26.03 -19.01
CA PRO A 556 43.82 25.98 -20.46
C PRO A 556 43.00 24.78 -20.95
N ARG A 557 42.19 24.97 -21.99
CA ARG A 557 41.27 23.93 -22.49
C ARG A 557 41.97 22.62 -22.88
N GLY A 558 43.23 22.70 -23.33
CA GLY A 558 44.06 21.53 -23.66
C GLY A 558 44.38 20.64 -22.44
N ASP A 559 44.39 21.21 -21.23
CA ASP A 559 44.76 20.49 -20.01
C ASP A 559 43.55 19.91 -19.25
N TRP A 560 42.32 20.26 -19.66
CA TRP A 560 41.06 19.87 -18.99
C TRP A 560 40.93 18.36 -18.76
N TYR A 561 41.47 17.57 -19.68
CA TYR A 561 41.38 16.12 -19.66
C TYR A 561 42.74 15.43 -19.49
N ARG A 562 43.82 16.16 -19.19
CA ARG A 562 45.18 15.61 -19.08
C ARG A 562 45.32 14.55 -17.99
N MET A 563 44.51 14.65 -16.93
CA MET A 563 44.58 13.78 -15.75
C MET A 563 43.30 12.98 -15.54
N MET A 564 43.35 11.86 -14.81
CA MET A 564 42.14 11.10 -14.45
C MET A 564 41.23 11.90 -13.51
N CYS A 565 39.92 11.89 -13.78
CA CYS A 565 38.92 12.52 -12.92
C CYS A 565 38.76 11.73 -11.62
N PRO A 566 38.97 12.32 -10.43
CA PRO A 566 38.79 11.62 -9.17
C PRO A 566 37.32 11.36 -8.80
N ARG A 567 36.38 12.03 -9.48
CA ARG A 567 34.94 11.94 -9.20
C ARG A 567 34.24 10.82 -9.96
N CYS A 568 34.46 10.73 -11.27
CA CYS A 568 33.86 9.69 -12.12
C CYS A 568 34.87 8.69 -12.68
N HIS A 569 36.14 8.77 -12.27
CA HIS A 569 37.23 7.89 -12.73
C HIS A 569 37.50 7.88 -14.25
N ALA A 570 36.94 8.84 -14.99
CA ALA A 570 37.26 9.03 -16.41
C ALA A 570 38.77 9.28 -16.60
N GLY A 571 39.44 8.39 -17.34
CA GLY A 571 40.87 8.46 -17.60
C GLY A 571 41.31 9.69 -18.42
N PRO A 572 42.63 9.92 -18.56
CA PRO A 572 43.18 10.98 -19.41
C PRO A 572 42.59 10.97 -20.83
N GLY A 573 42.31 12.13 -21.39
CA GLY A 573 41.71 12.31 -22.72
C GLY A 573 40.21 12.01 -22.82
N LYS A 574 39.58 11.41 -21.80
CA LYS A 574 38.14 11.09 -21.80
C LYS A 574 37.28 12.17 -21.13
N LEU A 575 36.11 12.44 -21.69
CA LEU A 575 35.09 13.30 -21.08
C LEU A 575 34.58 12.70 -19.75
N CYS A 576 34.23 13.55 -18.80
CA CYS A 576 33.63 13.13 -17.53
C CYS A 576 32.20 12.63 -17.75
N ASP A 577 31.80 11.59 -17.02
CA ASP A 577 30.41 11.12 -16.99
C ASP A 577 29.46 12.14 -16.35
N ASN A 578 28.20 12.12 -16.80
CA ASN A 578 27.17 13.03 -16.33
C ASN A 578 26.46 12.46 -15.09
N ASP A 579 26.99 12.78 -13.90
CA ASP A 579 26.52 12.21 -12.62
C ASP A 579 25.17 12.77 -12.14
N ASP A 580 24.68 13.88 -12.72
CA ASP A 580 23.45 14.57 -12.29
C ASP A 580 22.18 14.11 -13.05
N ARG A 581 22.29 13.24 -14.07
CA ARG A 581 21.17 12.74 -14.90
C ARG A 581 20.25 13.84 -15.48
N VAL A 582 20.71 15.10 -15.52
CA VAL A 582 19.98 16.20 -16.16
C VAL A 582 20.65 16.51 -17.50
N GLY A 583 20.03 16.06 -18.59
CA GLY A 583 20.45 16.34 -19.96
C GLY A 583 20.62 15.07 -20.82
N PRO A 584 20.45 15.17 -22.16
CA PRO A 584 20.39 14.02 -23.06
C PRO A 584 21.75 13.34 -23.34
N SER A 585 22.87 13.88 -22.86
CA SER A 585 24.21 13.31 -23.10
C SER A 585 24.77 12.58 -21.88
N ALA A 586 25.24 11.35 -22.08
CA ALA A 586 25.90 10.55 -21.03
C ALA A 586 27.22 11.16 -20.53
N LYS A 587 27.79 12.12 -21.27
CA LYS A 587 29.07 12.79 -20.98
C LYS A 587 28.87 14.29 -20.78
N ARG A 588 29.65 14.90 -19.88
CA ARG A 588 29.67 16.35 -19.64
C ARG A 588 30.57 17.06 -20.65
N GLN A 589 30.12 18.23 -21.12
CA GLN A 589 30.94 19.11 -21.95
C GLN A 589 32.05 19.81 -21.15
N LEU A 590 31.86 19.98 -19.84
CA LEU A 590 32.86 20.52 -18.93
C LEU A 590 33.35 19.43 -17.96
N PRO A 591 34.66 19.31 -17.71
CA PRO A 591 35.18 18.40 -16.70
C PRO A 591 34.65 18.76 -15.30
N HIS A 592 34.70 17.81 -14.38
CA HIS A 592 34.40 18.05 -12.96
C HIS A 592 35.43 19.01 -12.35
N ASP A 593 35.01 19.89 -11.44
CA ASP A 593 35.88 20.88 -10.79
C ASP A 593 37.04 20.20 -10.03
N GLU A 594 36.81 19.00 -9.48
CA GLU A 594 37.83 18.20 -8.81
C GLU A 594 38.93 17.72 -9.77
N ARG A 595 38.61 17.55 -11.06
CA ARG A 595 39.60 17.24 -12.10
C ARG A 595 40.43 18.48 -12.43
N LEU A 596 39.80 19.64 -12.57
CA LEU A 596 40.46 20.91 -12.87
C LEU A 596 41.38 21.37 -11.73
N HIS A 597 40.97 21.21 -10.48
CA HIS A 597 41.84 21.46 -9.32
C HIS A 597 43.10 20.60 -9.36
N ARG A 598 42.97 19.33 -9.76
CA ARG A 598 44.11 18.42 -9.85
C ARG A 598 45.11 18.84 -10.92
N VAL A 599 44.62 19.39 -12.03
CA VAL A 599 45.44 19.97 -13.11
C VAL A 599 46.14 21.25 -12.63
N LEU A 600 45.48 22.09 -11.84
CA LEU A 600 46.10 23.29 -11.25
C LEU A 600 47.16 22.96 -10.19
N GLN A 601 47.07 21.78 -9.57
CA GLN A 601 47.96 21.33 -8.50
C GLN A 601 49.12 20.45 -8.99
N SER A 602 49.14 20.05 -10.26
CA SER A 602 50.28 19.34 -10.84
C SER A 602 51.32 20.33 -11.35
N ASP A 603 52.51 20.33 -10.74
CA ASP A 603 53.64 21.20 -11.10
C ASP A 603 54.31 20.85 -12.45
N ASP A 604 53.75 19.92 -13.23
CA ASP A 604 54.27 19.54 -14.54
C ASP A 604 53.81 20.49 -15.66
N ARG A 605 54.19 21.76 -15.56
CA ARG A 605 54.33 22.65 -16.73
C ARG A 605 55.66 22.31 -17.41
N ILE A 606 55.66 21.24 -18.20
CA ILE A 606 56.76 20.96 -19.12
C ILE A 606 56.63 21.89 -20.32
N ASP A 607 57.67 22.69 -20.50
CA ASP A 607 57.98 23.58 -21.62
C ASP A 607 57.93 22.79 -22.96
N PRO A 608 57.23 23.25 -24.01
CA PRO A 608 57.12 22.53 -25.28
C PRO A 608 58.37 22.72 -26.16
N SER A 609 59.54 22.36 -25.63
CA SER A 609 60.82 22.43 -26.34
C SER A 609 61.66 21.17 -26.20
N GLU A 610 61.06 19.99 -26.04
CA GLU A 610 61.83 18.73 -26.17
C GLU A 610 60.96 17.57 -26.69
N LYS A 611 60.73 17.59 -28.00
CA LYS A 611 60.32 16.40 -28.77
C LYS A 611 61.08 16.39 -30.08
N GLN A 612 62.20 15.68 -30.13
CA GLN A 612 62.66 14.94 -31.31
C GLN A 612 63.92 14.16 -30.94
N LYS A 613 63.80 12.83 -30.78
CA LYS A 613 64.74 11.78 -31.24
C LYS A 613 64.39 10.40 -30.65
N GLY A 614 64.40 9.38 -31.52
CA GLY A 614 64.48 7.94 -31.18
C GLY A 614 63.15 7.20 -31.23
N ALA A 615 62.78 6.57 -32.36
CA ALA A 615 63.07 5.16 -32.75
C ALA A 615 62.09 4.16 -32.07
N ARG A 616 61.18 3.46 -32.77
CA ARG A 616 61.26 2.44 -33.84
C ARG A 616 61.82 1.09 -33.33
N GLY A 617 60.95 0.05 -33.34
CA GLY A 617 61.21 -1.37 -32.98
C GLY A 617 60.40 -1.77 -31.73
N GLU A 618 59.69 -2.89 -31.59
CA GLU A 618 59.70 -4.20 -32.26
C GLU A 618 58.36 -4.94 -32.07
N LEU A 619 58.15 -5.94 -32.91
CA LEU A 619 57.06 -6.91 -32.93
C LEU A 619 57.26 -8.05 -31.91
N GLN A 620 56.16 -8.78 -31.68
CA GLN A 620 56.02 -10.26 -31.57
C GLN A 620 55.75 -10.94 -30.20
N GLN A 621 54.83 -11.93 -30.32
CA GLN A 621 54.56 -13.10 -29.46
C GLN A 621 53.75 -12.84 -28.17
N GLN A 622 52.72 -13.63 -27.77
CA GLN A 622 52.47 -15.06 -27.94
C GLN A 622 50.97 -15.40 -27.71
N SER A 623 50.52 -16.44 -28.42
CA SER A 623 49.32 -17.26 -28.25
C SER A 623 49.39 -18.20 -27.04
N VAL A 624 48.27 -18.51 -26.37
CA VAL A 624 47.95 -19.86 -25.82
C VAL A 624 46.43 -20.04 -25.66
N ASP A 625 45.90 -21.12 -26.26
CA ASP A 625 44.58 -21.73 -26.09
C ASP A 625 44.41 -22.47 -24.76
N VAL A 626 43.21 -22.49 -24.16
CA VAL A 626 42.73 -23.63 -23.35
C VAL A 626 41.22 -23.84 -23.53
N VAL A 627 40.89 -25.00 -24.11
CA VAL A 627 39.57 -25.64 -24.25
C VAL A 627 39.25 -26.48 -22.98
N PRO A 628 37.98 -26.70 -22.57
CA PRO A 628 37.62 -27.36 -21.31
C PRO A 628 37.47 -28.88 -21.44
N PRO A 629 37.49 -29.66 -20.34
CA PRO A 629 37.13 -31.07 -20.35
C PRO A 629 35.78 -31.39 -19.64
N PRO A 630 35.24 -32.61 -19.82
CA PRO A 630 33.81 -32.88 -19.83
C PRO A 630 33.31 -33.86 -18.73
N LEU A 631 32.01 -34.14 -18.83
CA LEU A 631 31.14 -35.05 -18.07
C LEU A 631 31.60 -36.53 -18.04
N ALA A 632 31.31 -37.22 -16.92
CA ALA A 632 31.02 -38.67 -16.93
C ALA A 632 30.15 -39.11 -15.72
N ARG A 633 29.18 -39.97 -16.03
CA ARG A 633 28.32 -40.79 -15.14
C ARG A 633 29.08 -42.05 -14.67
N THR A 634 28.71 -42.61 -13.50
CA THR A 634 28.48 -44.07 -13.32
C THR A 634 27.78 -44.39 -11.99
N GLU A 635 27.20 -45.60 -11.95
CA GLU A 635 26.09 -46.09 -11.14
C GLU A 635 26.42 -46.78 -9.78
N ALA A 636 25.38 -46.88 -8.95
CA ALA A 636 24.96 -47.94 -8.02
C ALA A 636 25.96 -48.91 -7.33
N ARG A 637 25.85 -49.04 -5.99
CA ARG A 637 25.37 -50.27 -5.29
C ARG A 637 25.21 -50.14 -3.76
N SER A 638 24.05 -50.63 -3.30
CA SER A 638 23.66 -51.30 -2.04
C SER A 638 24.54 -51.28 -0.77
N GLY A 639 23.90 -50.93 0.36
CA GLY A 639 24.25 -51.37 1.72
C GLY A 639 23.19 -50.97 2.77
N ARG A 640 22.61 -51.95 3.48
CA ARG A 640 21.69 -51.87 4.66
C ARG A 640 22.28 -52.83 5.73
N PRO A 641 21.83 -52.85 7.01
CA PRO A 641 21.37 -51.80 7.93
C PRO A 641 21.99 -51.92 9.37
N SER A 642 21.90 -50.86 10.20
CA SER A 642 21.97 -50.93 11.68
C SER A 642 21.29 -49.68 12.24
N ARG A 643 20.08 -49.76 12.84
CA ARG A 643 19.65 -50.18 14.19
C ARG A 643 19.79 -49.07 15.26
N LYS A 644 18.61 -48.69 15.76
CA LYS A 644 18.26 -47.97 17.01
C LYS A 644 18.50 -46.46 17.03
N GLU A 645 17.41 -45.71 16.87
CA GLU A 645 17.01 -44.71 17.86
C GLU A 645 15.47 -44.60 17.89
N ARG A 646 14.93 -44.56 19.11
CA ARG A 646 13.51 -44.49 19.43
C ARG A 646 13.01 -43.08 19.10
N GLU A 647 12.04 -42.95 18.20
CA GLU A 647 11.24 -41.73 18.08
C GLU A 647 9.82 -41.96 18.57
N ALA A 648 9.38 -41.01 19.37
CA ALA A 648 8.17 -41.04 20.17
C ALA A 648 6.91 -40.90 19.30
N GLN A 649 5.91 -41.72 19.61
CA GLN A 649 4.53 -41.50 19.19
C GLN A 649 4.04 -40.15 19.74
N GLU A 650 3.82 -39.18 18.86
CA GLU A 650 3.04 -38.00 19.19
C GLU A 650 1.54 -38.35 19.19
N THR A 651 0.98 -38.27 20.38
CA THR A 651 -0.43 -38.49 20.70
C THR A 651 -1.29 -37.34 20.16
N ALA A 652 -2.25 -37.68 19.29
CA ALA A 652 -3.36 -36.82 18.94
C ALA A 652 -4.43 -36.84 20.04
N GLY A 653 -4.58 -35.71 20.73
CA GLY A 653 -5.71 -35.40 21.62
C GLY A 653 -5.92 -33.89 21.60
N SER A 654 -7.05 -33.44 21.06
CA SER A 654 -7.39 -32.02 20.85
C SER A 654 -7.66 -31.29 22.17
N ALA A 655 -6.61 -31.03 22.95
CA ALA A 655 -6.51 -29.90 23.86
C ALA A 655 -5.89 -28.71 23.09
N ALA A 656 -6.27 -27.48 23.43
CA ALA A 656 -5.81 -26.26 22.77
C ALA A 656 -4.29 -26.28 22.52
N ARG A 657 -3.89 -26.28 21.25
CA ARG A 657 -2.48 -26.37 20.85
C ARG A 657 -1.75 -25.11 21.33
N THR A 658 -0.91 -25.26 22.34
CA THR A 658 0.05 -24.25 22.80
C THR A 658 1.24 -24.25 21.84
N TRP A 659 1.52 -23.11 21.21
CA TRP A 659 2.67 -23.00 20.31
C TRP A 659 3.96 -23.05 21.13
N HIS A 660 4.85 -23.99 20.81
CA HIS A 660 6.17 -24.08 21.41
C HIS A 660 7.14 -23.11 20.74
N ALA A 661 8.15 -22.63 21.48
CA ALA A 661 9.15 -21.69 20.95
C ALA A 661 9.83 -22.19 19.67
N LYS A 662 9.99 -23.51 19.51
CA LYS A 662 10.57 -24.13 18.32
C LYS A 662 9.68 -23.97 17.09
N GLU A 663 8.37 -23.89 17.25
CA GLU A 663 7.38 -23.86 16.16
C GLU A 663 7.18 -22.47 15.54
N VAL A 664 7.76 -21.43 16.15
CA VAL A 664 7.70 -20.05 15.64
C VAL A 664 9.08 -19.57 15.22
N THR A 665 9.15 -18.71 14.21
CA THR A 665 10.41 -18.07 13.80
C THR A 665 10.93 -17.16 14.91
N CYS A 666 12.22 -17.24 15.21
CA CYS A 666 12.83 -16.38 16.23
C CYS A 666 12.89 -14.92 15.76
N PRO A 667 12.25 -13.95 16.44
CA PRO A 667 12.32 -12.55 16.03
C PRO A 667 13.72 -11.93 16.19
N LYS A 668 14.58 -12.54 17.01
CA LYS A 668 15.93 -12.04 17.31
C LYS A 668 17.00 -12.50 16.31
N CYS A 669 16.95 -13.76 15.86
CA CYS A 669 17.94 -14.32 14.93
C CYS A 669 17.35 -14.81 13.61
N GLN A 670 16.04 -14.71 13.41
CA GLN A 670 15.33 -15.17 12.21
C GLN A 670 15.46 -16.68 11.93
N ALA A 671 15.93 -17.47 12.90
CA ALA A 671 15.93 -18.92 12.80
C ALA A 671 14.50 -19.42 12.58
N GLY A 672 14.29 -20.14 11.48
CA GLY A 672 12.99 -20.66 11.07
C GLY A 672 12.41 -21.65 12.10
N PRO A 673 11.13 -22.03 11.96
CA PRO A 673 10.52 -23.07 12.76
C PRO A 673 11.39 -24.33 12.75
N ASN A 674 11.55 -24.96 13.89
CA ASN A 674 12.40 -26.13 14.17
C ASN A 674 13.92 -25.92 13.98
N SER A 675 14.37 -24.74 13.54
CA SER A 675 15.80 -24.42 13.46
C SER A 675 16.33 -23.89 14.80
N PRO A 676 17.51 -24.33 15.28
CA PRO A 676 18.10 -23.80 16.51
C PRO A 676 18.50 -22.34 16.36
N CYS A 677 18.36 -21.56 17.43
CA CYS A 677 18.89 -20.20 17.47
C CYS A 677 20.41 -20.21 17.62
N VAL A 678 21.08 -19.22 17.01
CA VAL A 678 22.51 -18.95 17.17
C VAL A 678 22.70 -17.56 17.79
N PRO A 679 23.54 -17.40 18.84
CA PRO A 679 24.28 -18.45 19.56
C PRO A 679 23.34 -19.43 20.30
N HIS A 680 23.82 -20.65 20.58
CA HIS A 680 22.99 -21.76 21.07
C HIS A 680 22.21 -21.40 22.36
N GLY A 681 20.88 -21.42 22.24
CA GLY A 681 19.94 -21.18 23.33
C GLY A 681 18.61 -20.65 22.80
N GLN A 682 17.48 -21.02 23.41
CA GLN A 682 16.19 -20.42 23.02
C GLN A 682 16.19 -18.96 23.45
N HIS A 683 16.32 -18.04 22.47
CA HIS A 683 16.13 -16.61 22.71
C HIS A 683 14.79 -16.38 23.43
N HIS A 684 14.83 -15.67 24.56
CA HIS A 684 13.65 -15.36 25.37
C HIS A 684 12.52 -14.74 24.53
N GLU A 685 12.90 -13.92 23.55
CA GLU A 685 12.00 -13.27 22.61
C GLU A 685 11.26 -14.27 21.70
N ARG A 686 11.86 -15.44 21.40
CA ARG A 686 11.18 -16.52 20.66
C ARG A 686 10.11 -17.21 21.50
N VAL A 687 10.39 -17.37 22.80
CA VAL A 687 9.46 -17.97 23.78
C VAL A 687 8.27 -17.04 24.01
N GLU A 688 8.53 -15.75 24.21
CA GLU A 688 7.47 -14.75 24.36
C GLU A 688 6.64 -14.60 23.09
N TRP A 689 7.27 -14.68 21.91
CA TRP A 689 6.56 -14.65 20.63
C TRP A 689 5.62 -15.85 20.44
N ALA A 690 6.04 -17.06 20.87
CA ALA A 690 5.18 -18.24 20.85
C ALA A 690 3.99 -18.12 21.83
N LYS A 691 4.22 -17.55 23.01
CA LYS A 691 3.15 -17.23 23.99
C LYS A 691 2.21 -16.16 23.47
N GLU A 692 2.70 -15.17 22.75
CA GLU A 692 1.89 -14.11 22.14
C GLU A 692 1.06 -14.64 20.96
N PHE A 693 1.61 -15.54 20.13
CA PHE A 693 0.86 -16.26 19.11
C PHE A 693 -0.26 -17.10 19.72
N THR A 694 0.04 -17.81 20.81
CA THR A 694 -0.96 -18.54 21.57
C THR A 694 -2.03 -17.57 22.12
N ARG A 695 -1.66 -16.43 22.72
CA ARG A 695 -2.66 -15.44 23.20
C ARG A 695 -3.51 -14.79 22.10
N LYS A 696 -2.93 -14.44 20.95
CA LYS A 696 -3.64 -13.73 19.87
C LYS A 696 -4.61 -14.62 19.08
N LEU A 697 -4.34 -15.93 19.00
CA LEU A 697 -5.25 -16.89 18.36
C LEU A 697 -6.45 -17.25 19.25
N TRP A 698 -6.32 -17.10 20.58
CA TRP A 698 -7.33 -17.47 21.57
C TRP A 698 -7.95 -16.27 22.32
N GLY A 699 -7.70 -15.04 21.85
CA GLY A 699 -8.27 -13.78 22.38
C GLY A 699 -9.52 -13.33 21.64
#